data_AF-A0A848NQ12-F1
#
_entry.id   AF-A0A848NQ12-F1
#
_cell.length_a   1.000
_cell.length_b   1.000
_cell.length_c   1.000
_cell.angle_alpha   90.00
_cell.angle_beta   90.00
_cell.angle_gamma   90.00
#
_symmetry.space_group_name_H-M   'P 1'
#
loop_
_entity.id
_entity.type
_entity.pdbx_description
1 polymer ?
#
loop_
_entity_poly.entity_id
_entity_poly.type
_entity_poly.pdbx_seq_one_letter_code
_entity_poly.pdbx_strand_id
1 'polypeptide(L)'
;MAGAALTINTDTAITANAINTGTGSVSLTSRYANTDLAPTIGGSGLITGNNVSLSALGTNGSVSAQTSASNLSIASAGNVSVANNKALTALSLTANHNSSSGSINNTYNISASAMTAFSLSDSTGVAGLTLNNITNTGNLALSISSDRALTVNNVSTAAGGSVTLASSGTIYGNSSSASSPNITTGALTLNAGSVTGTYATNQPLFVSVDSLSSNVRGSLWVSNNRNLTLLDNSATSSGEVHLTNRPLTPVGGRFVTPVLTLTATQSIGAAGNAMQTDTRQLTTQSGGNLYINNASDLFSLNITANHANSAVDNVVQVAAKGLTFNVTDAGVYTMTEVSDLTGLNFSFNGDRTLYVGNVDVGPANTVSLGAFGSGTHILNLTPTSHITGDVVTLGASGQIGVASGDNSGSIHTTTGELYLTAGSHVYLDNDRDLASLSLYATGSSAATYQILSNELLFDVAHNGSRLQVNEVRDNTGLNLMLSSNVGQDIGIIDTTENGTVRLSSNNSILGSADDSQRITAASVQITTQGSGAIGAVGREINLSAPLVNIQNAGDVYIDSDRHIDALTLYSTGNSARSYGITSPTRDGGNIVFQAADGGSGSSAGLVLTRIEDAGGLNLSVTSDRSITVGAINVGYDNVALYSRGGSLLGDGDANSKIDAAGLTLTAANAIGAAGTGNAIDTRVSTLSGRADNGGAFITVEGNTSLPSLTSTGASSVSNTVGDIELGTVNTNGNAFSVNNTGGSILSGTINNATTVNLTANGSIGNKSAIRTNALNGGTTTVTLSATKTDRADGSIALNETYGLQATSVTAAGDITLAADTGGNGRNLTVGTVTSTDGAVTLSTARGSITGINNSNLVTGKSVNLTANYGTAATIGASNSARLHLNTGKLTMATPGSIHVPHHPALSDPTHIPANPQDPHPERPAPPAPTPPHPNLNRPPPRPHVDPHPPPATHPPTRTTPAPT
;
A
#
# COMPACT_ATOMS: atom_id res chain seq x y z
N MET A 1 33.07 23.50 58.85
CA MET A 1 32.13 22.62 59.59
C MET A 1 32.45 21.17 59.27
N ALA A 2 33.60 20.66 59.70
CA ALA A 2 34.10 19.35 59.25
C ALA A 2 33.13 18.21 59.66
N GLY A 3 32.69 17.42 58.68
CA GLY A 3 31.76 16.30 58.87
C GLY A 3 30.28 16.69 58.98
N ALA A 4 29.93 17.98 58.91
CA ALA A 4 28.54 18.43 59.08
C ALA A 4 27.69 18.26 57.81
N ALA A 5 26.39 18.06 57.99
CA ALA A 5 25.39 18.20 56.92
C ALA A 5 24.82 19.63 56.94
N LEU A 6 25.07 20.41 55.88
CA LEU A 6 24.52 21.75 55.71
C LEU A 6 23.40 21.72 54.68
N THR A 7 22.21 22.20 55.08
CA THR A 7 21.07 22.39 54.18
C THR A 7 20.63 23.84 54.24
N ILE A 8 20.57 24.49 53.07
CA ILE A 8 20.09 25.87 52.92
C ILE A 8 18.97 25.87 51.90
N ASN A 9 17.80 26.35 52.32
CA ASN A 9 16.61 26.46 51.51
C ASN A 9 16.18 27.92 51.46
N THR A 10 16.02 28.47 50.26
CA THR A 10 15.53 29.84 50.04
C THR A 10 14.53 29.84 48.89
N ASP A 11 13.75 30.90 48.76
CA ASP A 11 12.76 31.01 47.69
C ASP A 11 13.17 31.99 46.57
N THR A 12 14.43 32.43 46.55
CA THR A 12 14.93 33.41 45.57
C THR A 12 16.36 33.10 45.09
N ALA A 13 17.39 33.38 45.89
CA ALA A 13 18.77 33.21 45.46
C ALA A 13 19.69 32.77 46.59
N ILE A 14 20.61 31.87 46.27
CA ILE A 14 21.71 31.49 47.15
C ILE A 14 23.00 31.93 46.48
N THR A 15 23.69 32.90 47.07
CA THR A 15 25.05 33.28 46.65
C THR A 15 26.04 32.79 47.70
N ALA A 16 26.81 31.76 47.36
CA ALA A 16 27.79 31.16 48.25
C ALA A 16 29.20 31.76 48.02
N ASN A 17 29.87 32.14 49.11
CA ASN A 17 31.32 32.32 49.10
C ASN A 17 31.97 30.96 49.44
N ALA A 18 32.78 30.84 50.50
CA ALA A 18 33.32 29.54 50.89
C ALA A 18 32.32 28.77 51.77
N ILE A 19 31.94 27.56 51.35
CA ILE A 19 31.23 26.58 52.18
C ILE A 19 32.15 25.37 52.30
N ASN A 20 32.56 24.99 53.50
CA ASN A 20 33.41 23.82 53.69
C ASN A 20 32.90 22.92 54.83
N THR A 21 32.32 21.78 54.43
CA THR A 21 31.91 20.71 55.34
C THR A 21 32.88 19.54 55.37
N GLY A 22 34.02 19.61 54.67
CA GLY A 22 35.00 18.52 54.58
C GLY A 22 34.39 17.27 53.95
N THR A 23 34.30 16.19 54.71
CA THR A 23 33.63 14.93 54.30
C THR A 23 32.11 14.95 54.48
N GLY A 24 31.55 16.06 54.99
CA GLY A 24 30.11 16.25 55.20
C GLY A 24 29.32 16.48 53.90
N SER A 25 28.09 16.98 54.00
CA SER A 25 27.22 17.25 52.84
C SER A 25 26.81 18.72 52.76
N VAL A 26 26.54 19.20 51.55
CA VAL A 26 25.97 20.52 51.28
C VAL A 26 24.76 20.35 50.36
N SER A 27 23.60 20.82 50.78
CA SER A 27 22.38 20.86 49.97
C SER A 27 21.88 22.30 49.89
N LEU A 28 21.93 22.89 48.70
CA LEU A 28 21.43 24.23 48.41
C LEU A 28 20.19 24.10 47.54
N THR A 29 19.06 24.59 48.03
CA THR A 29 17.82 24.62 47.26
C THR A 29 17.29 26.05 47.16
N SER A 30 17.20 26.55 45.94
CA SER A 30 16.46 27.77 45.61
C SER A 30 15.13 27.39 44.96
N ARG A 31 14.03 27.72 45.64
CA ARG A 31 12.63 27.47 45.25
C ARG A 31 11.98 28.77 44.78
N TYR A 32 10.68 28.70 44.53
CA TYR A 32 9.88 29.77 43.94
C TYR A 32 9.06 30.48 45.04
N ALA A 33 9.15 31.81 45.16
CA ALA A 33 8.21 32.62 45.96
C ALA A 33 7.45 33.70 45.17
N ASN A 34 7.95 34.17 44.02
CA ASN A 34 7.33 35.26 43.25
C ASN A 34 7.63 35.15 41.74
N THR A 35 6.71 35.61 40.90
CA THR A 35 6.72 35.42 39.43
C THR A 35 7.82 36.17 38.68
N ASP A 36 8.56 37.04 39.37
CA ASP A 36 9.41 38.05 38.74
C ASP A 36 10.92 37.84 38.98
N LEU A 37 11.32 36.82 39.76
CA LEU A 37 12.72 36.48 40.02
C LEU A 37 13.01 35.02 39.70
N ALA A 38 14.01 34.78 38.84
CA ALA A 38 14.48 33.42 38.55
C ALA A 38 15.27 32.85 39.75
N PRO A 39 14.96 31.62 40.23
CA PRO A 39 15.71 30.98 41.29
C PRO A 39 17.18 30.77 40.91
N THR A 40 18.13 31.25 41.71
CA THR A 40 19.56 31.07 41.38
C THR A 40 20.37 30.46 42.51
N ILE A 41 21.33 29.62 42.14
CA ILE A 41 22.43 29.19 43.03
C ILE A 41 23.72 29.62 42.35
N GLY A 42 24.47 30.49 43.01
CA GLY A 42 25.58 31.25 42.45
C GLY A 42 26.72 31.50 43.43
N GLY A 43 27.75 32.19 42.97
CA GLY A 43 28.84 32.71 43.80
C GLY A 43 30.23 32.27 43.35
N SER A 44 31.26 32.96 43.84
CA SER A 44 32.65 32.77 43.43
C SER A 44 33.44 31.81 44.32
N GLY A 45 32.90 31.40 45.46
CA GLY A 45 33.64 30.59 46.41
C GLY A 45 33.40 29.09 46.25
N LEU A 46 34.34 28.31 46.79
CA LEU A 46 34.35 26.86 46.67
C LEU A 46 33.37 26.22 47.65
N ILE A 47 32.46 25.40 47.14
CA ILE A 47 31.55 24.55 47.92
C ILE A 47 32.17 23.17 48.09
N THR A 48 32.68 22.86 49.29
CA THR A 48 33.36 21.61 49.62
C THR A 48 32.47 20.74 50.52
N GLY A 49 32.23 19.51 50.07
CA GLY A 49 31.52 18.46 50.80
C GLY A 49 31.65 17.14 50.04
N ASN A 50 31.55 15.99 50.70
CA ASN A 50 31.56 14.71 49.98
C ASN A 50 30.34 14.57 49.04
N ASN A 51 29.18 15.05 49.48
CA ASN A 51 27.94 15.13 48.72
C ASN A 51 27.52 16.59 48.55
N VAL A 52 27.38 17.07 47.32
CA VAL A 52 26.90 18.43 47.02
C VAL A 52 25.65 18.34 46.14
N SER A 53 24.55 18.93 46.60
CA SER A 53 23.28 19.02 45.86
C SER A 53 22.93 20.49 45.62
N LEU A 54 22.70 20.87 44.36
CA LEU A 54 22.37 22.22 43.92
C LEU A 54 21.05 22.17 43.14
N SER A 55 19.97 22.70 43.71
CA SER A 55 18.62 22.62 43.13
C SER A 55 18.00 24.00 42.93
N ALA A 56 17.89 24.45 41.69
CA ALA A 56 17.18 25.67 41.27
C ALA A 56 15.93 25.27 40.47
N LEU A 57 14.80 25.12 41.16
CA LEU A 57 13.65 24.33 40.67
C LEU A 57 12.51 25.13 40.03
N GLY A 58 12.46 26.44 40.23
CA GLY A 58 11.43 27.30 39.63
C GLY A 58 11.82 27.80 38.24
N THR A 59 10.89 28.45 37.55
CA THR A 59 11.03 28.94 36.17
C THR A 59 12.36 29.62 35.89
N ASN A 60 13.07 29.17 34.84
CA ASN A 60 14.41 29.64 34.44
C ASN A 60 15.50 29.51 35.53
N GLY A 61 15.29 28.64 36.52
CA GLY A 61 16.19 28.52 37.66
C GLY A 61 17.56 27.97 37.30
N SER A 62 18.61 28.77 37.46
CA SER A 62 19.98 28.47 36.99
C SER A 62 20.96 28.12 38.13
N VAL A 63 21.93 27.28 37.84
CA VAL A 63 23.01 26.89 38.77
C VAL A 63 24.37 27.27 38.20
N SER A 64 25.15 28.07 38.93
CA SER A 64 26.53 28.42 38.60
C SER A 64 27.42 28.31 39.85
N ALA A 65 28.31 27.32 39.91
CA ALA A 65 29.07 27.05 41.15
C ALA A 65 30.45 26.45 40.91
N GLN A 66 31.36 26.65 41.87
CA GLN A 66 32.59 25.88 42.00
C GLN A 66 32.46 24.89 43.15
N THR A 67 32.70 23.60 42.88
CA THR A 67 32.49 22.53 43.87
C THR A 67 33.75 21.69 44.08
N SER A 68 33.84 21.08 45.25
CA SER A 68 34.81 20.02 45.55
C SER A 68 34.06 18.86 46.19
N ALA A 69 33.51 17.98 45.34
CA ALA A 69 32.64 16.88 45.75
C ALA A 69 32.97 15.56 45.04
N SER A 70 32.69 14.45 45.72
CA SER A 70 32.70 13.12 45.10
C SER A 70 31.35 12.83 44.44
N ASN A 71 30.24 13.25 45.07
CA ASN A 71 28.90 13.07 44.57
C ASN A 71 28.26 14.45 44.32
N LEU A 72 27.88 14.70 43.08
CA LEU A 72 27.30 15.97 42.65
C LEU A 72 25.89 15.74 42.09
N SER A 73 24.91 16.44 42.64
CA SER A 73 23.53 16.44 42.14
C SER A 73 23.12 17.86 41.76
N ILE A 74 22.61 18.03 40.54
CA ILE A 74 22.17 19.30 40.01
C ILE A 74 20.75 19.15 39.48
N ALA A 75 19.85 20.02 39.91
CA ALA A 75 18.53 20.17 39.31
C ALA A 75 18.33 21.63 38.92
N SER A 76 17.95 21.87 37.66
CA SER A 76 17.83 23.21 37.12
C SER A 76 16.69 23.28 36.13
N ALA A 77 15.92 24.38 36.19
CA ALA A 77 14.94 24.73 35.16
C ALA A 77 15.56 25.59 34.02
N GLY A 78 16.86 25.89 34.12
CA GLY A 78 17.58 26.85 33.29
C GLY A 78 19.02 26.41 33.02
N ASN A 79 19.92 27.38 32.88
CA ASN A 79 21.33 27.11 32.58
C ASN A 79 22.09 26.49 33.77
N VAL A 80 23.01 25.58 33.47
CA VAL A 80 23.93 24.96 34.42
C VAL A 80 25.37 25.24 34.02
N SER A 81 26.18 25.73 34.96
CA SER A 81 27.62 25.96 34.81
C SER A 81 28.35 25.59 36.11
N VAL A 82 28.80 24.34 36.24
CA VAL A 82 29.43 23.84 37.46
C VAL A 82 30.84 23.31 37.19
N ALA A 83 31.82 23.84 37.90
CA ALA A 83 33.20 23.36 37.86
C ALA A 83 33.55 22.61 39.14
N ASN A 84 33.69 21.29 39.06
CA ASN A 84 34.11 20.44 40.18
C ASN A 84 35.61 20.15 40.10
N ASN A 85 36.37 20.45 41.16
CA ASN A 85 37.83 20.24 41.14
C ASN A 85 38.27 18.82 41.56
N LYS A 86 37.32 17.91 41.81
CA LYS A 86 37.55 16.52 42.23
C LYS A 86 37.02 15.54 41.18
N ALA A 87 37.52 14.30 41.21
CA ALA A 87 36.91 13.22 40.46
C ALA A 87 35.53 12.86 41.05
N LEU A 88 34.54 12.72 40.18
CA LEU A 88 33.18 12.35 40.57
C LEU A 88 33.02 10.83 40.61
N THR A 89 32.44 10.33 41.70
CA THR A 89 31.90 8.97 41.80
C THR A 89 30.45 8.93 41.35
N ALA A 90 29.70 10.03 41.51
CA ALA A 90 28.33 10.16 41.01
C ALA A 90 28.04 11.57 40.48
N LEU A 91 27.32 11.63 39.36
CA LEU A 91 26.79 12.86 38.79
C LEU A 91 25.31 12.66 38.46
N SER A 92 24.43 13.46 39.06
CA SER A 92 23.02 13.54 38.69
C SER A 92 22.70 14.92 38.11
N LEU A 93 22.06 14.96 36.94
CA LEU A 93 21.53 16.17 36.32
C LEU A 93 20.04 15.96 36.03
N THR A 94 19.20 16.80 36.61
CA THR A 94 17.78 16.94 36.25
C THR A 94 17.58 18.24 35.47
N ALA A 95 17.37 18.09 34.17
CA ALA A 95 17.08 19.17 33.24
C ALA A 95 15.56 19.32 33.10
N ASN A 96 14.99 20.21 33.91
CA ASN A 96 13.60 20.63 33.77
C ASN A 96 13.59 21.83 32.82
N HIS A 97 12.63 21.94 31.91
CA HIS A 97 12.57 23.06 30.96
C HIS A 97 11.39 24.00 31.25
N ASN A 98 11.04 24.14 32.54
CA ASN A 98 9.96 25.00 33.00
C ASN A 98 10.32 26.49 32.81
N SER A 99 9.60 27.21 31.95
CA SER A 99 9.88 28.59 31.56
C SER A 99 8.62 29.48 31.53
N SER A 100 8.79 30.80 31.69
CA SER A 100 7.69 31.79 31.64
C SER A 100 7.37 32.30 30.22
N SER A 101 8.23 32.00 29.24
CA SER A 101 8.17 32.48 27.86
C SER A 101 7.97 31.36 26.82
N GLY A 102 7.57 30.16 27.26
CA GLY A 102 7.55 28.95 26.41
C GLY A 102 8.91 28.25 26.33
N SER A 103 8.94 27.05 25.77
CA SER A 103 10.10 26.14 25.70
C SER A 103 11.39 26.88 25.26
N ILE A 104 12.35 27.10 26.18
CA ILE A 104 13.66 27.70 25.87
C ILE A 104 14.75 26.62 25.78
N ASN A 105 15.84 26.93 25.07
CA ASN A 105 17.03 26.08 25.04
C ASN A 105 18.00 26.51 26.16
N ASN A 106 18.40 25.55 26.99
CA ASN A 106 19.32 25.77 28.10
C ASN A 106 20.75 25.28 27.78
N THR A 107 21.75 25.88 28.42
CA THR A 107 23.15 25.45 28.35
C THR A 107 23.53 24.63 29.57
N TYR A 108 24.18 23.47 29.36
CA TYR A 108 24.62 22.57 30.42
C TYR A 108 26.14 22.33 30.34
N ASN A 109 26.90 23.02 31.20
CA ASN A 109 28.34 22.91 31.28
C ASN A 109 28.73 22.37 32.67
N ILE A 110 29.26 21.16 32.71
CA ILE A 110 29.75 20.53 33.94
C ILE A 110 31.16 20.00 33.68
N SER A 111 32.12 20.34 34.54
CA SER A 111 33.48 19.80 34.46
C SER A 111 33.87 19.14 35.78
N ALA A 112 34.65 18.06 35.69
CA ALA A 112 35.22 17.35 36.83
C ALA A 112 36.54 16.68 36.45
N SER A 113 37.39 16.37 37.44
CA SER A 113 38.59 15.56 37.19
C SER A 113 38.18 14.16 36.68
N ALA A 114 38.94 13.59 35.75
CA ALA A 114 38.64 12.33 35.03
C ALA A 114 37.44 12.36 34.05
N MET A 115 36.74 13.48 33.90
CA MET A 115 35.76 13.69 32.82
C MET A 115 36.43 14.38 31.63
N THR A 116 36.67 13.63 30.56
CA THR A 116 37.40 14.12 29.37
C THR A 116 36.50 14.87 28.39
N ALA A 117 35.19 14.62 28.44
CA ALA A 117 34.18 15.35 27.69
C ALA A 117 32.85 15.40 28.45
N PHE A 118 32.20 16.56 28.44
CA PHE A 118 30.81 16.73 28.84
C PHE A 118 30.19 17.80 27.95
N SER A 119 29.43 17.37 26.95
CA SER A 119 28.78 18.24 25.98
C SER A 119 27.34 17.80 25.76
N LEU A 120 26.42 18.73 26.03
CA LEU A 120 24.99 18.57 25.80
C LEU A 120 24.51 19.73 24.92
N SER A 121 23.47 19.49 24.12
CA SER A 121 22.73 20.51 23.38
C SER A 121 21.25 20.37 23.67
N ASP A 122 20.58 21.47 23.96
CA ASP A 122 19.14 21.48 24.22
C ASP A 122 18.37 22.04 23.03
N SER A 123 17.22 21.43 22.74
CA SER A 123 16.34 21.78 21.64
C SER A 123 14.88 21.60 22.03
N THR A 124 14.02 22.48 21.53
CA THR A 124 12.56 22.34 21.65
C THR A 124 11.96 21.39 20.61
N GLY A 125 12.77 20.90 19.67
CA GLY A 125 12.34 19.95 18.64
C GLY A 125 12.28 18.50 19.12
N VAL A 126 12.10 17.57 18.18
CA VAL A 126 11.99 16.13 18.50
C VAL A 126 13.25 15.57 19.17
N ALA A 127 14.40 16.22 18.98
CA ALA A 127 15.68 15.92 19.63
C ALA A 127 15.67 16.07 21.15
N GLY A 128 14.84 16.98 21.67
CA GLY A 128 14.88 17.35 23.09
C GLY A 128 16.30 17.68 23.55
N LEU A 129 16.71 17.09 24.67
CA LEU A 129 18.07 17.21 25.20
C LEU A 129 18.99 16.17 24.54
N THR A 130 19.98 16.64 23.81
CA THR A 130 20.98 15.81 23.13
C THR A 130 22.24 15.66 23.97
N LEU A 131 22.61 14.42 24.28
CA LEU A 131 23.87 14.05 24.92
C LEU A 131 24.93 13.86 23.81
N ASN A 132 25.58 14.96 23.41
CA ASN A 132 26.52 14.95 22.29
C ASN A 132 27.74 14.07 22.57
N ASN A 133 28.38 14.30 23.71
CA ASN A 133 29.52 13.52 24.15
C ASN A 133 29.72 13.66 25.66
N ILE A 134 29.53 12.56 26.38
CA ILE A 134 29.88 12.45 27.79
C ILE A 134 30.88 11.31 27.93
N THR A 135 32.11 11.61 28.32
CA THR A 135 33.17 10.59 28.49
C THR A 135 33.86 10.78 29.83
N ASN A 136 33.84 9.73 30.66
CA ASN A 136 34.53 9.68 31.94
C ASN A 136 35.41 8.43 32.03
N THR A 137 36.67 8.59 32.46
CA THR A 137 37.64 7.49 32.57
C THR A 137 37.56 6.73 33.90
N GLY A 138 36.79 7.23 34.87
CA GLY A 138 36.47 6.56 36.13
C GLY A 138 35.12 5.83 36.12
N ASN A 139 34.85 5.09 37.20
CA ASN A 139 33.60 4.36 37.43
C ASN A 139 32.47 5.31 37.86
N LEU A 140 32.11 6.25 36.97
CA LEU A 140 31.07 7.24 37.23
C LEU A 140 29.68 6.59 37.25
N ALA A 141 28.90 6.87 38.30
CA ALA A 141 27.45 6.70 38.28
C ALA A 141 26.79 7.96 37.72
N LEU A 142 26.43 7.93 36.44
CA LEU A 142 25.81 9.04 35.72
C LEU A 142 24.29 8.90 35.72
N SER A 143 23.56 9.95 36.10
CA SER A 143 22.11 10.03 35.99
C SER A 143 21.69 11.31 35.28
N ILE A 144 21.01 11.19 34.14
CA ILE A 144 20.45 12.34 33.41
C ILE A 144 18.94 12.16 33.30
N SER A 145 18.19 13.14 33.77
CA SER A 145 16.73 13.20 33.66
C SER A 145 16.29 14.44 32.89
N SER A 146 15.32 14.29 31.98
CA SER A 146 14.69 15.40 31.28
C SER A 146 13.18 15.23 31.18
N ASP A 147 12.47 16.36 31.24
CA ASP A 147 11.05 16.48 30.89
C ASP A 147 10.79 16.58 29.38
N ARG A 148 11.83 16.42 28.54
CA ARG A 148 11.76 16.28 27.07
C ARG A 148 12.33 14.92 26.63
N ALA A 149 12.25 14.64 25.33
CA ALA A 149 12.99 13.53 24.71
C ALA A 149 14.50 13.64 24.99
N LEU A 150 15.20 12.51 24.99
CA LEU A 150 16.66 12.44 25.05
C LEU A 150 17.20 11.90 23.74
N THR A 151 18.18 12.58 23.14
CA THR A 151 18.94 12.03 22.01
C THR A 151 20.35 11.71 22.45
N VAL A 152 20.78 10.47 22.30
CA VAL A 152 22.04 9.98 22.82
C VAL A 152 23.01 9.73 21.67
N ASN A 153 24.07 10.53 21.61
CA ASN A 153 25.11 10.36 20.59
C ASN A 153 26.24 9.46 21.12
N ASN A 154 26.90 9.90 22.20
CA ASN A 154 27.94 9.12 22.87
C ASN A 154 27.93 9.39 24.38
N VAL A 155 27.72 8.33 25.17
CA VAL A 155 27.86 8.33 26.62
C VAL A 155 28.75 7.16 27.02
N SER A 156 29.92 7.45 27.59
CA SER A 156 30.89 6.45 28.02
C SER A 156 31.30 6.66 29.48
N THR A 157 31.09 5.64 30.30
CA THR A 157 31.68 5.49 31.63
C THR A 157 32.62 4.28 31.61
N ALA A 158 33.55 4.18 32.58
CA ALA A 158 34.37 2.97 32.70
C ALA A 158 33.53 1.72 32.99
N ALA A 159 34.09 0.52 32.83
CA ALA A 159 33.35 -0.75 32.98
C ALA A 159 32.65 -0.94 34.34
N GLY A 160 33.17 -0.32 35.42
CA GLY A 160 32.51 -0.33 36.74
C GLY A 160 31.50 0.81 36.95
N GLY A 161 31.24 1.64 35.94
CA GLY A 161 30.30 2.75 35.98
C GLY A 161 28.85 2.34 35.68
N SER A 162 27.94 3.29 35.85
CA SER A 162 26.52 3.13 35.53
C SER A 162 25.93 4.36 34.85
N VAL A 163 24.90 4.16 34.03
CA VAL A 163 24.17 5.23 33.36
C VAL A 163 22.67 5.03 33.60
N THR A 164 22.01 6.05 34.14
CA THR A 164 20.55 6.13 34.26
C THR A 164 20.06 7.27 33.39
N LEU A 165 19.20 6.96 32.42
CA LEU A 165 18.55 7.96 31.57
C LEU A 165 17.05 7.97 31.87
N ALA A 166 16.50 9.15 32.15
CA ALA A 166 15.08 9.36 32.38
C ALA A 166 14.52 10.44 31.45
N SER A 167 13.41 10.13 30.78
CA SER A 167 12.74 11.03 29.84
C SER A 167 11.23 10.90 29.97
N SER A 168 10.52 12.04 29.96
CA SER A 168 9.06 12.05 29.75
C SER A 168 8.68 11.70 28.31
N GLY A 169 9.62 11.75 27.37
CA GLY A 169 9.48 11.44 25.95
C GLY A 169 10.26 10.19 25.57
N THR A 170 10.73 10.15 24.32
CA THR A 170 11.50 9.02 23.79
C THR A 170 12.99 9.21 24.05
N ILE A 171 13.70 8.11 24.31
CA ILE A 171 15.16 8.05 24.26
C ILE A 171 15.56 7.54 22.87
N TYR A 172 16.28 8.38 22.13
CA TYR A 172 16.79 8.10 20.79
C TYR A 172 18.28 7.75 20.82
N GLY A 173 18.68 6.73 20.07
CA GLY A 173 20.08 6.46 19.72
C GLY A 173 20.39 6.94 18.30
N ASN A 174 21.52 7.61 18.08
CA ASN A 174 21.89 8.09 16.74
C ASN A 174 22.90 7.20 16.00
N SER A 175 23.26 6.06 16.59
CA SER A 175 24.21 5.15 15.96
C SER A 175 23.53 4.32 14.87
N SER A 176 24.32 3.93 13.88
CA SER A 176 23.91 3.03 12.80
C SER A 176 24.36 1.58 13.01
N SER A 177 25.14 1.28 14.06
CA SER A 177 25.72 -0.06 14.26
C SER A 177 26.07 -0.36 15.72
N ALA A 178 25.92 -1.63 16.09
CA ALA A 178 26.36 -2.17 17.37
C ALA A 178 27.88 -2.05 17.60
N SER A 179 28.68 -1.89 16.54
CA SER A 179 30.13 -1.64 16.65
C SER A 179 30.48 -0.21 17.10
N SER A 180 29.52 0.71 17.09
CA SER A 180 29.70 2.10 17.54
C SER A 180 28.54 2.47 18.47
N PRO A 181 28.48 1.90 19.68
CA PRO A 181 27.32 2.06 20.58
C PRO A 181 27.11 3.51 21.02
N ASN A 182 25.85 3.90 21.21
CA ASN A 182 25.48 5.20 21.77
C ASN A 182 25.85 5.30 23.26
N ILE A 183 25.79 4.17 23.97
CA ILE A 183 26.06 4.08 25.40
C ILE A 183 27.04 2.93 25.67
N THR A 184 28.14 3.25 26.34
CA THR A 184 29.11 2.27 26.85
C THR A 184 29.27 2.45 28.36
N THR A 185 28.83 1.47 29.14
CA THR A 185 28.83 1.51 30.62
C THR A 185 28.79 0.09 31.16
N GLY A 186 29.00 -0.11 32.47
CA GLY A 186 28.71 -1.40 33.11
C GLY A 186 27.20 -1.66 33.17
N ALA A 187 26.47 -0.82 33.92
CA ALA A 187 25.03 -0.92 34.08
C ALA A 187 24.26 0.21 33.39
N LEU A 188 23.12 -0.10 32.77
CA LEU A 188 22.22 0.85 32.13
C LEU A 188 20.79 0.75 32.66
N THR A 189 20.21 1.90 33.03
CA THR A 189 18.81 2.03 33.43
C THR A 189 18.09 3.02 32.52
N LEU A 190 16.97 2.61 31.91
CA LEU A 190 16.19 3.43 30.98
C LEU A 190 14.76 3.65 31.49
N ASN A 191 14.38 4.91 31.74
CA ASN A 191 13.03 5.29 32.14
C ASN A 191 12.46 6.25 31.08
N ALA A 192 11.51 5.82 30.26
CA ALA A 192 11.11 6.60 29.09
C ALA A 192 9.63 6.45 28.69
N GLY A 193 9.15 7.35 27.85
CA GLY A 193 7.96 7.10 27.03
C GLY A 193 8.19 5.97 26.00
N SER A 194 9.35 5.94 25.35
CA SER A 194 9.79 4.88 24.44
C SER A 194 11.31 4.90 24.30
N VAL A 195 11.91 3.83 23.77
CA VAL A 195 13.36 3.72 23.49
C VAL A 195 13.56 3.13 22.10
N THR A 196 14.27 3.84 21.23
CA THR A 196 14.51 3.41 19.83
C THR A 196 15.72 4.15 19.23
N GLY A 197 16.11 3.81 18.00
CA GLY A 197 17.05 4.57 17.18
C GLY A 197 16.44 5.86 16.64
N THR A 198 17.26 6.68 15.96
CA THR A 198 16.87 8.04 15.54
C THR A 198 15.74 8.04 14.51
N TYR A 199 14.93 9.11 14.52
CA TYR A 199 13.66 9.31 13.80
C TYR A 199 13.49 8.51 12.50
N ALA A 200 12.47 7.64 12.46
CA ALA A 200 12.04 6.92 11.27
C ALA A 200 13.08 5.99 10.61
N THR A 201 14.19 5.67 11.29
CA THR A 201 15.23 4.79 10.72
C THR A 201 14.96 3.30 10.90
N ASN A 202 13.93 2.91 11.66
CA ASN A 202 13.67 1.51 12.04
C ASN A 202 14.94 0.81 12.57
N GLN A 203 15.59 1.44 13.56
CA GLN A 203 16.82 0.94 14.19
C GLN A 203 16.67 0.89 15.72
N PRO A 204 17.43 0.02 16.41
CA PRO A 204 17.48 -0.02 17.87
C PRO A 204 18.32 1.13 18.46
N LEU A 205 18.19 1.35 19.77
CA LEU A 205 19.23 2.01 20.55
C LEU A 205 20.43 1.05 20.67
N PHE A 206 21.59 1.42 20.12
CA PHE A 206 22.79 0.61 20.21
C PHE A 206 23.55 0.87 21.52
N VAL A 207 23.85 -0.20 22.25
CA VAL A 207 24.49 -0.14 23.56
C VAL A 207 25.62 -1.17 23.67
N SER A 208 26.53 -0.93 24.61
CA SER A 208 27.62 -1.83 24.98
C SER A 208 27.68 -1.90 26.49
N VAL A 209 26.78 -2.70 27.08
CA VAL A 209 26.53 -2.77 28.52
C VAL A 209 26.48 -4.20 29.02
N ASP A 210 26.80 -4.35 30.30
CA ASP A 210 26.83 -5.65 30.98
C ASP A 210 25.47 -5.96 31.63
N SER A 211 24.71 -4.92 32.04
CA SER A 211 23.33 -5.08 32.53
C SER A 211 22.37 -3.98 32.05
N LEU A 212 21.09 -4.34 31.92
CA LEU A 212 20.00 -3.46 31.51
C LEU A 212 18.78 -3.62 32.43
N SER A 213 18.27 -2.48 32.91
CA SER A 213 16.95 -2.33 33.54
C SER A 213 16.14 -1.26 32.82
N SER A 214 14.82 -1.41 32.76
CA SER A 214 13.96 -0.46 32.07
C SER A 214 12.57 -0.31 32.69
N ASN A 215 12.01 0.89 32.59
CA ASN A 215 10.61 1.19 32.83
C ASN A 215 10.08 2.09 31.71
N VAL A 216 9.45 1.49 30.70
CA VAL A 216 9.08 2.17 29.44
C VAL A 216 7.57 2.15 29.24
N ARG A 217 6.96 3.32 29.05
CA ARG A 217 5.50 3.49 28.85
C ARG A 217 5.04 3.25 27.39
N GLY A 218 5.90 2.64 26.59
CA GLY A 218 5.69 2.39 25.16
C GLY A 218 6.54 1.19 24.76
N SER A 219 7.32 1.34 23.68
CA SER A 219 8.20 0.27 23.19
C SER A 219 9.65 0.45 23.63
N LEU A 220 10.32 -0.66 23.91
CA LEU A 220 11.76 -0.75 24.17
C LEU A 220 12.43 -1.49 23.02
N TRP A 221 13.38 -0.86 22.33
CA TRP A 221 14.18 -1.51 21.30
C TRP A 221 15.68 -1.24 21.49
N VAL A 222 16.43 -2.29 21.82
CA VAL A 222 17.86 -2.20 22.16
C VAL A 222 18.66 -3.27 21.42
N SER A 223 19.86 -2.89 20.98
CA SER A 223 20.85 -3.84 20.47
C SER A 223 22.15 -3.73 21.27
N ASN A 224 22.58 -4.83 21.86
CA ASN A 224 23.80 -4.93 22.66
C ASN A 224 24.88 -5.75 21.95
N ASN A 225 26.14 -5.35 22.07
CA ASN A 225 27.29 -6.06 21.50
C ASN A 225 28.11 -6.86 22.53
N ARG A 226 27.67 -6.88 23.80
CA ARG A 226 28.28 -7.61 24.91
C ARG A 226 27.37 -8.74 25.41
N ASN A 227 27.90 -9.53 26.34
CA ASN A 227 27.05 -10.35 27.20
C ASN A 227 26.11 -9.41 27.96
N LEU A 228 24.81 -9.64 27.87
CA LEU A 228 23.83 -8.79 28.53
C LEU A 228 23.13 -9.52 29.66
N THR A 229 23.09 -8.87 30.82
CA THR A 229 22.22 -9.24 31.93
C THR A 229 20.94 -8.41 31.91
N LEU A 230 19.81 -9.06 31.67
CA LEU A 230 18.51 -8.43 31.86
C LEU A 230 18.10 -8.53 33.34
N LEU A 231 17.88 -7.36 33.94
CA LEU A 231 17.29 -7.19 35.27
C LEU A 231 15.76 -7.00 35.11
N ASP A 232 15.14 -6.20 35.98
CA ASP A 232 13.74 -5.81 35.81
C ASP A 232 13.61 -4.85 34.63
N ASN A 233 12.84 -5.29 33.65
CA ASN A 233 12.57 -4.55 32.43
C ASN A 233 11.07 -4.56 32.18
N SER A 234 10.48 -3.40 31.95
CA SER A 234 9.09 -3.29 31.53
C SER A 234 8.92 -2.39 30.32
N ALA A 235 8.01 -2.80 29.44
CA ALA A 235 7.55 -2.03 28.29
C ALA A 235 6.06 -2.27 28.06
N THR A 236 5.23 -1.22 28.08
CA THR A 236 3.76 -1.40 28.00
C THR A 236 3.26 -1.78 26.62
N SER A 237 4.06 -1.59 25.57
CA SER A 237 3.66 -1.89 24.17
C SER A 237 4.42 -3.07 23.57
N SER A 238 5.75 -3.02 23.53
CA SER A 238 6.58 -4.13 23.04
C SER A 238 8.02 -4.02 23.54
N GLY A 239 8.71 -5.15 23.60
CA GLY A 239 10.14 -5.23 23.91
C GLY A 239 10.91 -6.00 22.84
N GLU A 240 11.99 -5.40 22.34
CA GLU A 240 12.92 -6.03 21.40
C GLU A 240 14.35 -5.89 21.90
N VAL A 241 15.01 -7.02 22.12
CA VAL A 241 16.40 -7.08 22.58
C VAL A 241 17.22 -7.96 21.65
N HIS A 242 18.19 -7.36 20.98
CA HIS A 242 19.09 -8.03 20.04
C HIS A 242 20.52 -8.08 20.58
N LEU A 243 21.16 -9.24 20.55
CA LEU A 243 22.58 -9.40 20.88
C LEU A 243 23.38 -9.80 19.65
N THR A 244 24.45 -9.05 19.39
CA THR A 244 25.38 -9.33 18.29
C THR A 244 26.54 -10.18 18.82
N ASN A 245 26.63 -11.44 18.39
CA ASN A 245 27.75 -12.36 18.67
C ASN A 245 27.96 -12.75 20.14
N ARG A 246 26.93 -12.66 21.01
CA ARG A 246 27.06 -12.88 22.47
C ARG A 246 25.80 -13.50 23.11
N PRO A 247 25.93 -14.19 24.25
CA PRO A 247 24.79 -14.75 24.99
C PRO A 247 24.02 -13.70 25.80
N LEU A 248 22.72 -13.95 25.98
CA LEU A 248 21.82 -13.23 26.87
C LEU A 248 21.67 -14.03 28.17
N THR A 249 22.20 -13.51 29.28
CA THR A 249 22.28 -14.23 30.55
C THR A 249 21.38 -13.58 31.59
N PRO A 250 20.39 -14.26 32.19
CA PRO A 250 19.52 -13.65 33.18
C PRO A 250 20.18 -13.60 34.56
N VAL A 251 19.82 -12.59 35.35
CA VAL A 251 20.11 -12.53 36.79
C VAL A 251 18.88 -11.98 37.52
N GLY A 252 18.02 -12.89 38.00
CA GLY A 252 16.94 -12.60 38.96
C GLY A 252 15.78 -11.70 38.52
N GLY A 253 15.92 -10.86 37.50
CA GLY A 253 14.90 -9.91 37.05
C GLY A 253 13.94 -10.46 35.99
N ARG A 254 12.77 -9.80 35.85
CA ARG A 254 11.70 -10.19 34.91
C ARG A 254 11.51 -9.15 33.80
N PHE A 255 11.34 -9.63 32.57
CA PHE A 255 10.94 -8.79 31.44
C PHE A 255 9.41 -8.83 31.24
N VAL A 256 8.72 -7.71 31.46
CA VAL A 256 7.25 -7.60 31.40
C VAL A 256 6.82 -6.75 30.21
N THR A 257 6.14 -7.35 29.24
CA THR A 257 5.62 -6.67 28.05
C THR A 257 4.61 -7.55 27.33
N PRO A 258 3.56 -7.03 26.67
CA PRO A 258 2.61 -7.90 25.97
C PRO A 258 3.21 -8.65 24.76
N VAL A 259 4.25 -8.08 24.12
CA VAL A 259 4.95 -8.65 22.95
C VAL A 259 6.45 -8.55 23.16
N LEU A 260 7.15 -9.68 23.09
CA LEU A 260 8.60 -9.76 23.36
C LEU A 260 9.33 -10.49 22.24
N THR A 261 10.38 -9.87 21.72
CA THR A 261 11.36 -10.48 20.81
C THR A 261 12.75 -10.49 21.46
N LEU A 262 13.34 -11.69 21.55
CA LEU A 262 14.69 -11.90 22.04
C LEU A 262 15.53 -12.58 20.96
N THR A 263 16.58 -11.90 20.49
CA THR A 263 17.50 -12.45 19.50
C THR A 263 18.91 -12.48 20.05
N ALA A 264 19.53 -13.66 20.05
CA ALA A 264 20.94 -13.82 20.36
C ALA A 264 21.56 -14.79 19.37
N THR A 265 22.71 -14.43 18.79
CA THR A 265 23.47 -15.37 17.95
C THR A 265 24.15 -16.49 18.76
N GLN A 266 24.00 -16.48 20.09
CA GLN A 266 24.42 -17.55 21.00
C GLN A 266 23.22 -17.95 21.87
N SER A 267 23.43 -18.25 23.16
CA SER A 267 22.36 -18.67 24.06
C SER A 267 21.49 -17.53 24.58
N ILE A 268 20.21 -17.82 24.81
CA ILE A 268 19.25 -17.05 25.60
C ILE A 268 18.96 -17.84 26.87
N GLY A 269 19.41 -17.35 28.03
CA GLY A 269 19.28 -18.09 29.28
C GLY A 269 20.30 -19.22 29.44
N ALA A 270 20.29 -19.85 30.62
CA ALA A 270 21.13 -20.99 30.95
C ALA A 270 20.40 -21.97 31.89
N ALA A 271 20.90 -23.20 32.00
CA ALA A 271 20.37 -24.19 32.95
C ALA A 271 20.39 -23.63 34.39
N GLY A 272 19.26 -23.79 35.09
CA GLY A 272 19.07 -23.24 36.45
C GLY A 272 18.85 -21.71 36.49
N ASN A 273 19.11 -21.00 35.39
CA ASN A 273 18.98 -19.56 35.25
C ASN A 273 18.25 -19.25 33.94
N ALA A 274 16.96 -19.60 33.86
CA ALA A 274 16.11 -19.29 32.71
C ALA A 274 15.70 -17.80 32.70
N MET A 275 15.51 -17.23 31.51
CA MET A 275 15.04 -15.85 31.37
C MET A 275 13.59 -15.74 31.86
N GLN A 276 13.37 -14.91 32.88
CA GLN A 276 12.03 -14.66 33.41
C GLN A 276 11.31 -13.63 32.54
N THR A 277 10.19 -14.01 31.96
CA THR A 277 9.39 -13.15 31.08
C THR A 277 7.94 -13.13 31.54
N ASP A 278 7.20 -12.09 31.16
CA ASP A 278 5.75 -12.00 31.32
C ASP A 278 5.20 -11.32 30.06
N THR A 279 4.92 -12.16 29.06
CA THR A 279 4.43 -11.78 27.75
C THR A 279 3.33 -12.73 27.26
N ARG A 280 2.52 -12.24 26.33
CA ARG A 280 1.51 -13.04 25.63
C ARG A 280 1.96 -13.47 24.23
N GLN A 281 2.94 -12.79 23.66
CA GLN A 281 3.54 -13.13 22.38
C GLN A 281 5.06 -13.16 22.54
N LEU A 282 5.66 -14.30 22.26
CA LEU A 282 7.09 -14.52 22.43
C LEU A 282 7.72 -14.96 21.11
N THR A 283 8.69 -14.18 20.64
CA THR A 283 9.55 -14.56 19.53
C THR A 283 10.99 -14.69 20.02
N THR A 284 11.63 -15.82 19.70
CA THR A 284 13.02 -16.07 20.05
C THR A 284 13.83 -16.50 18.83
N GLN A 285 15.07 -16.03 18.78
CA GLN A 285 16.08 -16.55 17.86
C GLN A 285 17.37 -16.80 18.63
N SER A 286 17.79 -18.05 18.71
CA SER A 286 19.03 -18.44 19.39
C SER A 286 19.98 -19.15 18.44
N GLY A 287 21.27 -18.85 18.57
CA GLY A 287 22.38 -19.62 17.98
C GLY A 287 22.90 -20.74 18.89
N GLY A 288 22.56 -20.66 20.18
CA GLY A 288 22.90 -21.59 21.24
C GLY A 288 21.66 -22.05 22.02
N ASN A 289 21.81 -22.32 23.31
CA ASN A 289 20.72 -22.75 24.18
C ASN A 289 19.61 -21.69 24.32
N LEU A 290 18.36 -22.13 24.51
CA LEU A 290 17.20 -21.32 24.85
C LEU A 290 16.63 -21.82 26.19
N TYR A 291 16.54 -20.94 27.18
CA TYR A 291 15.90 -21.19 28.47
C TYR A 291 15.01 -20.00 28.85
N ILE A 292 13.69 -20.18 28.79
CA ILE A 292 12.68 -19.17 29.12
C ILE A 292 11.71 -19.70 30.17
N ASN A 293 11.39 -18.88 31.18
CA ASN A 293 10.25 -19.05 32.07
C ASN A 293 9.31 -17.84 31.92
N ASN A 294 8.24 -18.00 31.15
CA ASN A 294 7.18 -17.02 30.98
C ASN A 294 6.10 -17.18 32.06
N ALA A 295 5.71 -16.10 32.73
CA ALA A 295 4.65 -16.13 33.74
C ALA A 295 3.25 -16.19 33.13
N SER A 296 3.06 -15.53 32.00
CA SER A 296 1.77 -15.46 31.31
C SER A 296 1.48 -16.70 30.48
N ASP A 297 0.21 -16.84 30.14
CA ASP A 297 -0.30 -17.75 29.12
C ASP A 297 0.01 -17.17 27.72
N LEU A 298 0.60 -17.99 26.83
CA LEU A 298 1.08 -17.55 25.52
C LEU A 298 -0.01 -17.72 24.47
N PHE A 299 -0.29 -16.66 23.72
CA PHE A 299 -1.09 -16.74 22.50
C PHE A 299 -0.25 -17.02 21.25
N SER A 300 1.03 -16.70 21.29
CA SER A 300 1.96 -17.01 20.20
C SER A 300 3.36 -17.31 20.74
N LEU A 301 3.96 -18.35 20.19
CA LEU A 301 5.33 -18.76 20.46
C LEU A 301 6.03 -19.06 19.12
N ASN A 302 6.97 -18.20 18.76
CA ASN A 302 7.79 -18.36 17.56
C ASN A 302 9.25 -18.61 17.97
N ILE A 303 9.79 -19.76 17.60
CA ILE A 303 11.16 -20.15 17.94
C ILE A 303 11.94 -20.39 16.65
N THR A 304 13.07 -19.69 16.49
CA THR A 304 14.11 -20.04 15.53
C THR A 304 15.34 -20.52 16.30
N ALA A 305 15.59 -21.82 16.28
CA ALA A 305 16.73 -22.45 16.91
C ALA A 305 17.69 -22.94 15.82
N ASN A 306 18.71 -22.13 15.52
CA ASN A 306 19.76 -22.52 14.58
C ASN A 306 21.06 -22.69 15.33
N HIS A 307 21.97 -23.49 14.80
CA HIS A 307 23.27 -23.70 15.41
C HIS A 307 24.28 -22.67 14.92
N ALA A 308 24.78 -21.84 15.83
CA ALA A 308 25.98 -21.05 15.57
C ALA A 308 27.22 -21.95 15.37
N ASN A 309 27.20 -23.15 15.97
CA ASN A 309 28.16 -24.22 15.75
C ASN A 309 27.40 -25.54 15.59
N SER A 310 27.35 -26.07 14.36
CA SER A 310 26.60 -27.27 14.02
C SER A 310 27.11 -28.56 14.70
N ALA A 311 28.27 -28.53 15.36
CA ALA A 311 28.81 -29.67 16.11
C ALA A 311 28.39 -29.72 17.59
N VAL A 312 27.62 -28.73 18.07
CA VAL A 312 27.16 -28.62 19.45
C VAL A 312 25.66 -28.83 19.48
N ASP A 313 25.17 -29.54 20.50
CA ASP A 313 23.75 -29.66 20.78
C ASP A 313 23.29 -28.51 21.67
N ASN A 314 22.16 -27.93 21.32
CA ASN A 314 21.52 -26.87 22.08
C ASN A 314 20.46 -27.46 23.02
N VAL A 315 20.18 -26.75 24.12
CA VAL A 315 18.98 -27.01 24.92
C VAL A 315 17.90 -26.03 24.52
N VAL A 316 16.68 -26.50 24.27
CA VAL A 316 15.54 -25.64 23.92
C VAL A 316 14.45 -25.85 24.96
N GLN A 317 14.28 -24.90 25.88
CA GLN A 317 13.33 -24.98 26.98
C GLN A 317 12.53 -23.69 27.11
N VAL A 318 11.21 -23.82 27.04
CA VAL A 318 10.25 -22.74 27.30
C VAL A 318 9.21 -23.26 28.28
N ALA A 319 9.06 -22.58 29.41
CA ALA A 319 7.95 -22.80 30.34
C ALA A 319 6.99 -21.62 30.24
N ALA A 320 5.69 -21.90 30.12
CA ALA A 320 4.62 -20.90 30.20
C ALA A 320 3.41 -21.52 30.90
N LYS A 321 2.45 -20.70 31.33
CA LYS A 321 1.18 -21.22 31.87
C LYS A 321 0.42 -21.91 30.74
N GLY A 322 -0.08 -23.13 30.95
CA GLY A 322 -0.87 -23.88 29.96
C GLY A 322 -0.03 -24.70 28.97
N LEU A 323 1.20 -24.26 28.71
CA LEU A 323 2.11 -24.89 27.76
C LEU A 323 2.85 -26.11 28.34
N THR A 324 2.69 -27.26 27.68
CA THR A 324 3.67 -28.36 27.71
C THR A 324 4.65 -28.16 26.56
N PHE A 325 5.96 -28.14 26.82
CA PHE A 325 6.98 -27.96 25.78
C PHE A 325 8.17 -28.90 26.01
N ASN A 326 8.20 -29.99 25.26
CA ASN A 326 9.20 -31.05 25.35
C ASN A 326 9.94 -31.17 24.01
N VAL A 327 10.94 -30.31 23.82
CA VAL A 327 11.84 -30.33 22.66
C VAL A 327 13.26 -30.56 23.14
N THR A 328 13.96 -31.52 22.55
CA THR A 328 15.39 -31.75 22.77
C THR A 328 16.15 -31.61 21.47
N ASP A 329 17.44 -31.35 21.58
CA ASP A 329 18.35 -31.40 20.45
C ASP A 329 19.56 -32.25 20.83
N ALA A 330 19.80 -33.27 20.01
CA ALA A 330 20.84 -34.29 20.20
C ALA A 330 21.32 -34.78 18.83
N GLY A 331 21.92 -33.89 18.05
CA GLY A 331 22.21 -34.05 16.62
C GLY A 331 20.99 -33.92 15.70
N VAL A 332 19.77 -34.01 16.25
CA VAL A 332 18.47 -33.76 15.62
C VAL A 332 17.54 -33.13 16.64
N TYR A 333 16.57 -32.34 16.18
CA TYR A 333 15.48 -31.89 17.04
C TYR A 333 14.50 -33.03 17.28
N THR A 334 14.16 -33.29 18.53
CA THR A 334 13.11 -34.24 18.93
C THR A 334 12.06 -33.50 19.75
N MET A 335 10.88 -33.33 19.17
CA MET A 335 9.72 -32.68 19.77
C MET A 335 8.77 -33.76 20.27
N THR A 336 8.92 -34.23 21.51
CA THR A 336 8.06 -35.29 22.05
C THR A 336 6.63 -34.83 22.25
N GLU A 337 6.47 -33.63 22.83
CA GLU A 337 5.15 -33.04 23.07
C GLU A 337 5.24 -31.50 23.07
N VAL A 338 4.34 -30.84 22.34
CA VAL A 338 4.05 -29.42 22.48
C VAL A 338 2.53 -29.26 22.55
N SER A 339 1.98 -28.94 23.70
CA SER A 339 0.52 -28.83 23.85
C SER A 339 0.12 -27.57 24.60
N ASP A 340 -0.90 -26.88 24.10
CA ASP A 340 -1.53 -25.74 24.76
C ASP A 340 -3.00 -25.61 24.37
N LEU A 341 -3.88 -26.13 25.24
CA LEU A 341 -5.32 -26.20 24.99
C LEU A 341 -6.06 -24.89 25.27
N THR A 342 -5.38 -23.85 25.78
CA THR A 342 -5.98 -22.50 25.90
C THR A 342 -5.91 -21.73 24.58
N GLY A 343 -5.10 -22.22 23.64
CA GLY A 343 -4.95 -21.75 22.26
C GLY A 343 -3.61 -21.06 22.00
N LEU A 344 -2.84 -21.60 21.05
CA LEU A 344 -1.47 -21.15 20.75
C LEU A 344 -1.17 -21.11 19.25
N ASN A 345 -0.75 -19.96 18.72
CA ASN A 345 -0.09 -19.94 17.41
C ASN A 345 1.38 -20.30 17.58
N PHE A 346 1.74 -21.52 17.18
CA PHE A 346 3.06 -22.09 17.40
C PHE A 346 3.88 -22.18 16.11
N SER A 347 5.11 -21.66 16.14
CA SER A 347 6.11 -21.88 15.09
C SER A 347 7.44 -22.34 15.66
N PHE A 348 8.01 -23.36 15.04
CA PHE A 348 9.36 -23.84 15.32
C PHE A 348 10.15 -24.02 14.03
N ASN A 349 11.29 -23.33 13.93
CA ASN A 349 12.20 -23.42 12.80
C ASN A 349 13.59 -23.82 13.30
N GLY A 350 14.17 -24.86 12.70
CA GLY A 350 15.53 -25.28 12.98
C GLY A 350 16.32 -25.64 11.73
N ASP A 351 17.63 -25.78 11.91
CA ASP A 351 18.60 -26.13 10.87
C ASP A 351 18.99 -27.62 10.87
N ARG A 352 18.26 -28.44 11.62
CA ARG A 352 18.44 -29.91 11.71
C ARG A 352 17.13 -30.63 11.39
N THR A 353 17.24 -31.93 11.15
CA THR A 353 16.06 -32.81 11.06
C THR A 353 15.24 -32.73 12.35
N LEU A 354 13.92 -32.74 12.20
CA LEU A 354 12.93 -32.63 13.27
C LEU A 354 12.11 -33.93 13.35
N TYR A 355 12.21 -34.63 14.48
CA TYR A 355 11.28 -35.69 14.86
C TYR A 355 10.12 -35.09 15.65
N VAL A 356 8.89 -35.29 15.18
CA VAL A 356 7.67 -34.70 15.75
C VAL A 356 6.84 -35.77 16.43
N GLY A 357 6.51 -35.54 17.69
CA GLY A 357 5.62 -36.30 18.55
C GLY A 357 4.20 -35.74 18.54
N ASN A 358 3.63 -35.48 19.71
CA ASN A 358 2.31 -34.87 19.84
C ASN A 358 2.41 -33.35 19.84
N VAL A 359 1.80 -32.67 18.88
CA VAL A 359 1.67 -31.21 18.86
C VAL A 359 0.19 -30.87 18.84
N ASP A 360 -0.33 -30.21 19.88
CA ASP A 360 -1.75 -29.86 19.96
C ASP A 360 -1.93 -28.44 20.48
N VAL A 361 -2.27 -27.53 19.58
CA VAL A 361 -2.53 -26.11 19.90
C VAL A 361 -4.03 -25.78 19.97
N GLY A 362 -4.89 -26.79 19.91
CA GLY A 362 -6.33 -26.64 19.90
C GLY A 362 -6.91 -26.10 18.57
N PRO A 363 -8.25 -26.09 18.46
CA PRO A 363 -8.95 -25.62 17.26
C PRO A 363 -8.78 -24.11 17.07
N ALA A 364 -8.85 -23.65 15.82
CA ALA A 364 -8.67 -22.25 15.37
C ALA A 364 -7.25 -21.66 15.51
N ASN A 365 -6.24 -22.45 15.88
CA ASN A 365 -4.84 -22.00 15.98
C ASN A 365 -3.93 -22.66 14.94
N THR A 366 -2.74 -22.11 14.75
CA THR A 366 -1.82 -22.53 13.69
C THR A 366 -0.60 -23.27 14.23
N VAL A 367 -0.15 -24.31 13.52
CA VAL A 367 1.15 -24.96 13.73
C VAL A 367 2.02 -24.76 12.50
N SER A 368 3.25 -24.26 12.69
CA SER A 368 4.25 -24.12 11.63
C SER A 368 5.58 -24.77 12.05
N LEU A 369 5.98 -25.83 11.36
CA LEU A 369 7.21 -26.57 11.65
C LEU A 369 8.17 -26.53 10.47
N GLY A 370 9.43 -26.19 10.74
CA GLY A 370 10.46 -25.97 9.73
C GLY A 370 11.77 -26.67 10.02
N ALA A 371 12.28 -27.44 9.06
CA ALA A 371 13.61 -28.05 9.05
C ALA A 371 14.38 -27.58 7.80
N PHE A 372 15.14 -26.50 7.94
CA PHE A 372 15.75 -25.74 6.82
C PHE A 372 17.26 -25.87 6.71
N GLY A 373 17.89 -26.81 7.42
CA GLY A 373 19.27 -27.19 7.15
C GLY A 373 19.41 -27.82 5.76
N SER A 374 20.63 -28.07 5.30
CA SER A 374 20.81 -28.75 4.00
C SER A 374 20.32 -30.21 4.07
N GLY A 375 19.25 -30.54 3.33
CA GLY A 375 18.71 -31.90 3.24
C GLY A 375 18.06 -32.43 4.51
N THR A 376 17.58 -31.56 5.39
CA THR A 376 16.94 -31.92 6.67
C THR A 376 15.49 -32.32 6.49
N HIS A 377 14.97 -33.14 7.40
CA HIS A 377 13.65 -33.76 7.27
C HIS A 377 12.70 -33.39 8.41
N ILE A 378 11.41 -33.57 8.19
CA ILE A 378 10.40 -33.62 9.26
C ILE A 378 9.88 -35.06 9.31
N LEU A 379 10.04 -35.75 10.43
CA LEU A 379 9.74 -37.17 10.59
C LEU A 379 8.86 -37.39 11.82
N ASN A 380 8.06 -38.45 11.85
CA ASN A 380 7.36 -38.84 13.08
C ASN A 380 8.35 -39.39 14.11
N LEU A 381 8.17 -39.01 15.37
CA LEU A 381 8.90 -39.58 16.50
C LEU A 381 8.42 -41.01 16.80
N THR A 382 7.11 -41.22 16.75
CA THR A 382 6.45 -42.52 16.92
C THR A 382 5.33 -42.67 15.89
N PRO A 383 4.87 -43.89 15.59
CA PRO A 383 3.72 -44.12 14.72
C PRO A 383 2.42 -43.43 15.17
N THR A 384 2.31 -43.06 16.45
CA THR A 384 1.12 -42.41 17.04
C THR A 384 1.31 -40.90 17.23
N SER A 385 2.41 -40.34 16.70
CA SER A 385 2.67 -38.90 16.73
C SER A 385 1.65 -38.16 15.88
N HIS A 386 1.22 -36.99 16.33
CA HIS A 386 0.07 -36.31 15.76
C HIS A 386 0.14 -34.79 15.93
N ILE A 387 -0.23 -34.04 14.90
CA ILE A 387 -0.21 -32.57 14.88
C ILE A 387 -1.65 -32.03 14.71
N THR A 388 -2.17 -31.35 15.73
CA THR A 388 -3.52 -30.78 15.75
C THR A 388 -3.45 -29.25 15.69
N GLY A 389 -4.11 -28.67 14.69
CA GLY A 389 -4.27 -27.23 14.51
C GLY A 389 -5.20 -26.93 13.34
N ASP A 390 -5.87 -25.78 13.32
CA ASP A 390 -6.80 -25.44 12.22
C ASP A 390 -6.07 -25.24 10.88
N VAL A 391 -4.83 -24.73 10.98
CA VAL A 391 -3.88 -24.60 9.87
C VAL A 391 -2.56 -25.26 10.25
N VAL A 392 -2.06 -26.15 9.42
CA VAL A 392 -0.75 -26.80 9.60
C VAL A 392 0.17 -26.46 8.42
N THR A 393 1.35 -25.93 8.72
CA THR A 393 2.42 -25.65 7.75
C THR A 393 3.65 -26.48 8.07
N LEU A 394 4.13 -27.27 7.11
CA LEU A 394 5.34 -28.08 7.25
C LEU A 394 6.33 -27.74 6.13
N GLY A 395 7.55 -27.36 6.51
CA GLY A 395 8.61 -26.99 5.59
C GLY A 395 9.89 -27.79 5.82
N ALA A 396 10.30 -28.60 4.86
CA ALA A 396 11.55 -29.34 4.91
C ALA A 396 12.37 -29.14 3.63
N SER A 397 13.67 -28.91 3.76
CA SER A 397 14.59 -28.91 2.60
C SER A 397 14.83 -30.32 2.03
N GLY A 398 14.52 -31.36 2.79
CA GLY A 398 14.46 -32.76 2.38
C GLY A 398 13.01 -33.27 2.34
N GLN A 399 12.74 -34.42 2.95
CA GLN A 399 11.41 -35.05 2.96
C GLN A 399 10.58 -34.73 4.22
N ILE A 400 9.27 -34.93 4.10
CA ILE A 400 8.28 -34.91 5.18
C ILE A 400 7.71 -36.33 5.32
N GLY A 401 7.82 -36.94 6.49
CA GLY A 401 7.44 -38.34 6.72
C GLY A 401 8.36 -39.35 6.03
N VAL A 402 8.05 -40.63 6.18
CA VAL A 402 8.71 -41.76 5.51
C VAL A 402 7.70 -42.77 5.00
N ALA A 403 8.01 -43.46 3.91
CA ALA A 403 7.17 -44.54 3.41
C ALA A 403 7.13 -45.70 4.41
N SER A 404 5.93 -46.21 4.70
CA SER A 404 5.76 -47.49 5.38
C SER A 404 4.51 -48.19 4.84
N GLY A 405 4.48 -49.53 4.91
CA GLY A 405 3.34 -50.30 4.39
C GLY A 405 2.06 -50.17 5.22
N ASP A 406 2.16 -49.59 6.42
CA ASP A 406 1.10 -49.41 7.42
C ASP A 406 0.86 -47.93 7.77
N ASN A 407 1.43 -47.00 7.00
CA ASN A 407 1.42 -45.55 7.23
C ASN A 407 2.02 -45.06 8.57
N SER A 408 2.62 -45.94 9.40
CA SER A 408 3.34 -45.56 10.62
C SER A 408 4.44 -44.51 10.42
N GLY A 409 4.97 -44.38 9.21
CA GLY A 409 5.96 -43.39 8.83
C GLY A 409 5.41 -42.02 8.37
N SER A 410 4.10 -41.93 8.09
CA SER A 410 3.45 -40.70 7.61
C SER A 410 3.24 -39.71 8.75
N ILE A 411 3.48 -38.41 8.53
CA ILE A 411 3.11 -37.39 9.51
C ILE A 411 1.58 -37.39 9.67
N HIS A 412 1.06 -37.56 10.88
CA HIS A 412 -0.38 -37.49 11.10
C HIS A 412 -0.79 -36.09 11.54
N THR A 413 -1.89 -35.58 10.99
CA THR A 413 -2.39 -34.23 11.24
C THR A 413 -3.90 -34.24 11.46
N THR A 414 -4.41 -33.25 12.20
CA THR A 414 -5.83 -32.91 12.27
C THR A 414 -5.95 -31.43 11.91
N THR A 415 -6.21 -31.13 10.63
CA THR A 415 -6.27 -29.76 10.12
C THR A 415 -7.30 -29.55 9.01
N GLY A 416 -7.77 -28.32 8.84
CA GLY A 416 -8.62 -27.92 7.71
C GLY A 416 -7.83 -27.33 6.54
N GLU A 417 -6.64 -26.76 6.81
CA GLU A 417 -5.75 -26.23 5.79
C GLU A 417 -4.33 -26.75 5.96
N LEU A 418 -3.77 -27.30 4.89
CA LEU A 418 -2.46 -27.92 4.90
C LEU A 418 -1.52 -27.27 3.88
N TYR A 419 -0.39 -26.76 4.36
CA TYR A 419 0.65 -26.12 3.54
C TYR A 419 1.98 -26.88 3.67
N LEU A 420 2.47 -27.40 2.55
CA LEU A 420 3.64 -28.27 2.51
C LEU A 420 4.70 -27.68 1.58
N THR A 421 5.94 -27.64 2.06
CA THR A 421 7.13 -27.36 1.24
C THR A 421 8.13 -28.48 1.48
N ALA A 422 8.48 -29.22 0.43
CA ALA A 422 9.40 -30.34 0.52
C ALA A 422 10.44 -30.30 -0.60
N GLY A 423 11.69 -30.64 -0.28
CA GLY A 423 12.75 -30.87 -1.26
C GLY A 423 12.82 -32.31 -1.77
N SER A 424 12.03 -33.22 -1.19
CA SER A 424 11.95 -34.63 -1.59
C SER A 424 10.54 -35.18 -1.30
N HIS A 425 10.42 -36.43 -0.84
CA HIS A 425 9.16 -37.13 -0.58
C HIS A 425 8.27 -36.43 0.46
N VAL A 426 6.97 -36.68 0.37
CA VAL A 426 5.97 -36.36 1.41
C VAL A 426 5.14 -37.61 1.68
N TYR A 427 5.02 -37.97 2.95
CA TYR A 427 4.10 -38.99 3.46
C TYR A 427 3.34 -38.38 4.63
N LEU A 428 2.04 -38.16 4.45
CA LEU A 428 1.19 -37.46 5.40
C LEU A 428 -0.21 -38.08 5.42
N ASP A 429 -0.82 -38.10 6.60
CA ASP A 429 -2.20 -38.51 6.83
C ASP A 429 -2.92 -37.41 7.62
N ASN A 430 -4.11 -37.01 7.19
CA ASN A 430 -4.92 -35.97 7.81
C ASN A 430 -6.29 -36.52 8.19
N ASP A 431 -6.62 -36.44 9.47
CA ASP A 431 -7.84 -37.05 10.03
C ASP A 431 -9.13 -36.32 9.62
N ARG A 432 -9.01 -35.11 9.06
CA ARG A 432 -10.13 -34.26 8.63
C ARG A 432 -10.20 -34.17 7.11
N ASP A 433 -11.36 -33.75 6.63
CA ASP A 433 -11.53 -33.27 5.26
C ASP A 433 -10.80 -31.93 5.09
N LEU A 434 -10.05 -31.77 4.01
CA LEU A 434 -9.23 -30.57 3.75
C LEU A 434 -10.02 -29.55 2.94
N ALA A 435 -10.17 -28.34 3.47
CA ALA A 435 -10.67 -27.20 2.70
C ALA A 435 -9.59 -26.64 1.75
N SER A 436 -8.31 -26.74 2.14
CA SER A 436 -7.18 -26.27 1.34
C SER A 436 -5.97 -27.20 1.45
N LEU A 437 -5.34 -27.48 0.31
CA LEU A 437 -4.09 -28.21 0.22
C LEU A 437 -3.11 -27.50 -0.71
N SER A 438 -1.95 -27.10 -0.18
CA SER A 438 -0.86 -26.53 -0.95
C SER A 438 0.39 -27.40 -0.85
N LEU A 439 0.93 -27.83 -1.98
CA LEU A 439 2.21 -28.52 -2.08
C LEU A 439 3.18 -27.73 -2.94
N TYR A 440 4.33 -27.36 -2.37
CA TYR A 440 5.47 -26.83 -3.10
C TYR A 440 6.63 -27.84 -3.15
N ALA A 441 6.76 -28.51 -4.29
CA ALA A 441 7.86 -29.41 -4.60
C ALA A 441 9.09 -28.62 -5.07
N THR A 442 10.05 -28.43 -4.16
CA THR A 442 11.28 -27.65 -4.44
C THR A 442 12.41 -28.49 -5.02
N GLY A 443 12.37 -29.80 -4.81
CA GLY A 443 13.37 -30.75 -5.28
C GLY A 443 13.37 -30.97 -6.80
N SER A 444 14.48 -31.50 -7.30
CA SER A 444 14.63 -31.96 -8.69
C SER A 444 14.89 -33.47 -8.81
N SER A 445 14.99 -34.19 -7.70
CA SER A 445 15.19 -35.64 -7.68
C SER A 445 13.85 -36.37 -7.64
N ALA A 446 13.82 -37.65 -8.06
CA ALA A 446 12.60 -38.45 -7.97
C ALA A 446 12.09 -38.53 -6.53
N ALA A 447 10.79 -38.34 -6.34
CA ALA A 447 10.12 -38.28 -5.05
C ALA A 447 8.67 -38.78 -5.15
N THR A 448 8.06 -39.10 -4.02
CA THR A 448 6.67 -39.56 -3.91
C THR A 448 5.94 -38.64 -2.97
N TYR A 449 4.73 -38.22 -3.34
CA TYR A 449 3.87 -37.38 -2.50
C TYR A 449 2.59 -38.16 -2.18
N GLN A 450 2.57 -38.83 -1.03
CA GLN A 450 1.42 -39.53 -0.51
C GLN A 450 0.79 -38.66 0.58
N ILE A 451 -0.40 -38.14 0.29
CA ILE A 451 -1.19 -37.32 1.23
C ILE A 451 -2.55 -37.99 1.35
N LEU A 452 -2.87 -38.47 2.55
CA LEU A 452 -4.15 -39.08 2.86
C LEU A 452 -4.98 -38.06 3.63
N SER A 453 -6.26 -37.97 3.31
CA SER A 453 -7.23 -37.14 4.00
C SER A 453 -8.63 -37.67 3.69
N ASN A 454 -9.62 -37.38 4.54
CA ASN A 454 -11.01 -37.75 4.24
C ASN A 454 -11.44 -37.13 2.90
N GLU A 455 -12.18 -37.89 2.09
CA GLU A 455 -12.66 -37.49 0.75
C GLU A 455 -11.58 -37.20 -0.30
N LEU A 456 -10.29 -37.17 0.07
CA LEU A 456 -9.16 -36.92 -0.81
C LEU A 456 -8.53 -38.21 -1.35
N LEU A 457 -8.54 -38.38 -2.66
CA LEU A 457 -7.59 -39.23 -3.39
C LEU A 457 -6.44 -38.35 -3.87
N PHE A 458 -5.19 -38.71 -3.56
CA PHE A 458 -4.01 -37.94 -3.97
C PHE A 458 -2.88 -38.85 -4.46
N ASP A 459 -2.79 -39.02 -5.78
CA ASP A 459 -1.73 -39.72 -6.47
C ASP A 459 -0.87 -38.71 -7.26
N VAL A 460 0.17 -38.22 -6.59
CA VAL A 460 1.17 -37.31 -7.16
C VAL A 460 2.58 -37.84 -6.90
N ALA A 461 3.39 -37.93 -7.95
CA ALA A 461 4.77 -38.38 -7.87
C ALA A 461 5.71 -37.40 -8.59
N HIS A 462 7.01 -37.55 -8.40
CA HIS A 462 8.03 -36.83 -9.14
C HIS A 462 9.03 -37.84 -9.69
N ASN A 463 9.25 -37.85 -11.01
CA ASN A 463 10.08 -38.86 -11.68
C ASN A 463 11.56 -38.45 -11.85
N GLY A 464 11.97 -37.33 -11.25
CA GLY A 464 13.31 -36.75 -11.38
C GLY A 464 13.43 -35.68 -12.47
N SER A 465 12.37 -35.48 -13.26
CA SER A 465 12.32 -34.44 -14.30
C SER A 465 11.04 -33.61 -14.22
N ARG A 466 9.92 -34.23 -13.81
CA ARG A 466 8.59 -33.63 -13.79
C ARG A 466 7.79 -34.15 -12.59
N LEU A 467 6.89 -33.30 -12.09
CA LEU A 467 5.83 -33.67 -11.16
C LEU A 467 4.70 -34.32 -11.95
N GLN A 468 4.41 -35.59 -11.70
CA GLN A 468 3.35 -36.37 -12.31
C GLN A 468 2.13 -36.34 -11.39
N VAL A 469 1.08 -35.65 -11.80
CA VAL A 469 -0.22 -35.62 -11.12
C VAL A 469 -1.10 -36.65 -11.80
N ASN A 470 -1.09 -37.90 -11.32
CA ASN A 470 -1.82 -38.97 -11.98
C ASN A 470 -3.32 -38.81 -11.75
N GLU A 471 -3.71 -38.69 -10.47
CA GLU A 471 -5.10 -38.52 -10.06
C GLU A 471 -5.20 -37.80 -8.72
N VAL A 472 -5.92 -36.68 -8.69
CA VAL A 472 -6.33 -36.01 -7.45
C VAL A 472 -7.85 -35.86 -7.49
N ARG A 473 -8.57 -36.35 -6.48
CA ARG A 473 -10.02 -36.18 -6.38
C ARG A 473 -10.43 -35.78 -4.98
N ASP A 474 -11.35 -34.85 -4.92
CA ASP A 474 -12.00 -34.39 -3.70
C ASP A 474 -13.49 -34.11 -4.00
N ASN A 475 -14.38 -34.59 -3.14
CA ASN A 475 -15.82 -34.51 -3.34
C ASN A 475 -16.49 -33.36 -2.56
N THR A 476 -15.75 -32.56 -1.79
CA THR A 476 -16.29 -31.58 -0.84
C THR A 476 -16.04 -30.14 -1.29
N GLY A 477 -15.05 -29.90 -2.14
CA GLY A 477 -14.72 -28.59 -2.69
C GLY A 477 -13.33 -28.08 -2.30
N LEU A 478 -12.28 -28.87 -2.51
CA LEU A 478 -10.90 -28.54 -2.19
C LEU A 478 -10.35 -27.31 -2.94
N ASN A 479 -9.64 -26.43 -2.23
CA ASN A 479 -8.73 -25.46 -2.82
C ASN A 479 -7.33 -26.06 -2.96
N LEU A 480 -7.00 -26.54 -4.15
CA LEU A 480 -5.75 -27.23 -4.44
C LEU A 480 -4.71 -26.27 -5.05
N MET A 481 -3.51 -26.22 -4.49
CA MET A 481 -2.36 -25.56 -5.07
C MET A 481 -1.18 -26.53 -5.24
N LEU A 482 -0.73 -26.72 -6.48
CA LEU A 482 0.44 -27.53 -6.81
C LEU A 482 1.51 -26.65 -7.46
N SER A 483 2.63 -26.47 -6.75
CA SER A 483 3.78 -25.69 -7.21
C SER A 483 5.03 -26.55 -7.33
N SER A 484 5.84 -26.32 -8.36
CA SER A 484 7.08 -27.07 -8.55
C SER A 484 8.20 -26.28 -9.22
N ASN A 485 9.44 -26.57 -8.85
CA ASN A 485 10.62 -26.08 -9.57
C ASN A 485 10.83 -26.78 -10.92
N VAL A 486 10.29 -27.99 -11.07
CA VAL A 486 10.28 -28.77 -12.31
C VAL A 486 8.96 -28.63 -13.06
N GLY A 487 8.88 -29.14 -14.30
CA GLY A 487 7.63 -29.17 -15.06
C GLY A 487 6.59 -30.09 -14.44
N GLN A 488 5.34 -29.99 -14.89
CA GLN A 488 4.22 -30.82 -14.38
C GLN A 488 3.54 -31.57 -15.50
N ASP A 489 3.20 -32.85 -15.30
CA ASP A 489 2.33 -33.64 -16.16
C ASP A 489 1.02 -33.89 -15.44
N ILE A 490 -0.07 -33.36 -15.99
CA ILE A 490 -1.40 -33.34 -15.36
C ILE A 490 -2.28 -34.41 -16.00
N GLY A 491 -2.72 -35.37 -15.19
CA GLY A 491 -3.76 -36.35 -15.47
C GLY A 491 -5.11 -35.83 -14.99
N ILE A 492 -5.69 -36.49 -13.98
CA ILE A 492 -6.99 -36.15 -13.42
C ILE A 492 -6.82 -35.23 -12.21
N ILE A 493 -7.57 -34.12 -12.16
CA ILE A 493 -7.79 -33.33 -10.95
C ILE A 493 -9.28 -33.04 -10.87
N ASP A 494 -9.97 -33.49 -9.82
CA ASP A 494 -11.40 -33.24 -9.65
C ASP A 494 -11.64 -32.68 -8.25
N THR A 495 -11.89 -31.38 -8.16
CA THR A 495 -12.22 -30.70 -6.89
C THR A 495 -13.71 -30.32 -6.83
N THR A 496 -14.55 -30.94 -7.67
CA THR A 496 -15.95 -30.56 -7.95
C THR A 496 -16.10 -29.15 -8.54
N GLU A 497 -17.33 -28.76 -8.87
CA GLU A 497 -17.66 -27.39 -9.31
C GLU A 497 -17.58 -26.34 -8.19
N ASN A 498 -17.21 -26.72 -6.96
CA ASN A 498 -17.05 -25.81 -5.81
C ASN A 498 -15.59 -25.50 -5.47
N GLY A 499 -14.65 -26.41 -5.76
CA GLY A 499 -13.24 -26.26 -5.46
C GLY A 499 -12.46 -25.41 -6.47
N THR A 500 -11.21 -25.11 -6.16
CA THR A 500 -10.31 -24.33 -7.04
C THR A 500 -8.99 -25.05 -7.27
N VAL A 501 -8.42 -24.88 -8.46
CA VAL A 501 -7.14 -25.50 -8.82
C VAL A 501 -6.15 -24.43 -9.27
N ARG A 502 -5.00 -24.37 -8.58
CA ARG A 502 -3.88 -23.50 -8.93
C ARG A 502 -2.63 -24.32 -9.23
N LEU A 503 -2.14 -24.25 -10.45
CA LEU A 503 -0.92 -24.91 -10.90
C LEU A 503 0.16 -23.87 -11.18
N SER A 504 1.37 -24.09 -10.66
CA SER A 504 2.51 -23.20 -10.91
C SER A 504 3.82 -23.97 -11.11
N SER A 505 4.56 -23.63 -12.16
CA SER A 505 5.85 -24.24 -12.44
C SER A 505 6.88 -23.25 -12.99
N ASN A 506 8.16 -23.50 -12.70
CA ASN A 506 9.27 -22.81 -13.37
C ASN A 506 9.53 -23.35 -14.79
N ASN A 507 8.83 -24.40 -15.20
CA ASN A 507 8.95 -25.09 -16.47
C ASN A 507 7.55 -25.38 -17.05
N SER A 508 7.46 -26.16 -18.13
CA SER A 508 6.17 -26.44 -18.78
C SER A 508 5.24 -27.31 -17.91
N ILE A 509 3.97 -26.93 -17.86
CA ILE A 509 2.85 -27.71 -17.33
C ILE A 509 2.13 -28.31 -18.53
N LEU A 510 2.00 -29.63 -18.62
CA LEU A 510 1.48 -30.34 -19.79
C LEU A 510 0.34 -31.25 -19.36
N GLY A 511 -0.73 -31.35 -20.14
CA GLY A 511 -1.87 -32.21 -19.78
C GLY A 511 -1.70 -33.64 -20.28
N SER A 512 -2.73 -34.47 -20.13
CA SER A 512 -2.66 -35.87 -20.56
C SER A 512 -2.85 -35.99 -22.07
N ALA A 513 -2.28 -37.05 -22.66
CA ALA A 513 -2.60 -37.46 -24.03
C ALA A 513 -3.96 -38.19 -24.10
N ASP A 514 -4.50 -38.59 -22.95
CA ASP A 514 -5.83 -39.14 -22.78
C ASP A 514 -6.80 -38.00 -22.43
N ASP A 515 -7.69 -37.67 -23.37
CA ASP A 515 -8.65 -36.58 -23.27
C ASP A 515 -9.76 -36.82 -22.24
N SER A 516 -9.87 -38.04 -21.69
CA SER A 516 -10.75 -38.32 -20.55
C SER A 516 -10.17 -37.85 -19.21
N GLN A 517 -8.87 -37.55 -19.16
CA GLN A 517 -8.20 -37.03 -17.97
C GLN A 517 -8.25 -35.50 -17.99
N ARG A 518 -8.97 -34.91 -17.02
CA ARG A 518 -9.31 -33.49 -16.99
C ARG A 518 -9.15 -32.87 -15.61
N ILE A 519 -9.08 -31.54 -15.58
CA ILE A 519 -9.23 -30.71 -14.38
C ILE A 519 -10.68 -30.25 -14.25
N THR A 520 -11.42 -30.75 -13.27
CA THR A 520 -12.79 -30.31 -12.93
C THR A 520 -12.73 -29.40 -11.70
N ALA A 521 -13.13 -28.14 -11.85
CA ALA A 521 -13.06 -27.13 -10.78
C ALA A 521 -14.03 -25.96 -11.04
N ALA A 522 -14.36 -25.20 -9.99
CA ALA A 522 -15.06 -23.91 -10.13
C ALA A 522 -14.21 -22.88 -10.90
N SER A 523 -12.90 -22.92 -10.65
CA SER A 523 -11.91 -22.07 -11.34
C SER A 523 -10.54 -22.73 -11.41
N VAL A 524 -9.84 -22.44 -12.50
CA VAL A 524 -8.48 -22.96 -12.75
C VAL A 524 -7.54 -21.81 -13.03
N GLN A 525 -6.44 -21.77 -12.29
CA GLN A 525 -5.35 -20.84 -12.51
C GLN A 525 -4.05 -21.57 -12.84
N ILE A 526 -3.41 -21.22 -13.95
CA ILE A 526 -2.19 -21.87 -14.40
C ILE A 526 -1.12 -20.81 -14.64
N THR A 527 0.03 -20.98 -13.98
CA THR A 527 1.16 -20.06 -14.08
C THR A 527 2.42 -20.82 -14.49
N THR A 528 3.08 -20.34 -15.54
CA THR A 528 4.42 -20.79 -15.90
C THR A 528 5.39 -19.61 -15.87
N GLN A 529 6.62 -19.88 -15.45
CA GLN A 529 7.71 -18.89 -15.46
C GLN A 529 8.75 -19.26 -16.53
N GLY A 530 9.66 -18.32 -16.82
CA GLY A 530 10.77 -18.56 -17.76
C GLY A 530 10.29 -18.74 -19.19
N SER A 531 10.40 -19.95 -19.73
CA SER A 531 9.90 -20.31 -21.07
C SER A 531 8.96 -21.52 -21.03
N GLY A 532 8.38 -21.82 -19.86
CA GLY A 532 7.46 -22.93 -19.69
C GLY A 532 6.17 -22.76 -20.50
N ALA A 533 5.76 -23.82 -21.21
CA ALA A 533 4.47 -23.88 -21.90
C ALA A 533 3.37 -24.38 -20.96
N ILE A 534 2.12 -24.02 -21.27
CA ILE A 534 0.90 -24.54 -20.66
C ILE A 534 0.22 -25.41 -21.71
N GLY A 535 0.30 -26.72 -21.57
CA GLY A 535 -0.10 -27.68 -22.60
C GLY A 535 0.86 -27.72 -23.80
N ALA A 536 0.61 -28.69 -24.67
CA ALA A 536 1.21 -28.81 -26.00
C ALA A 536 0.18 -29.48 -26.94
N VAL A 537 0.41 -29.43 -28.26
CA VAL A 537 -0.45 -30.16 -29.21
C VAL A 537 -0.45 -31.66 -28.89
N GLY A 538 -1.64 -32.25 -28.70
CA GLY A 538 -1.84 -33.65 -28.29
C GLY A 538 -1.55 -33.91 -26.81
N ARG A 539 -1.30 -32.85 -26.03
CA ARG A 539 -1.12 -32.83 -24.56
C ARG A 539 -1.67 -31.52 -24.00
N GLU A 540 -2.83 -31.13 -24.50
CA GLU A 540 -3.60 -29.98 -24.06
C GLU A 540 -3.89 -30.12 -22.55
N ILE A 541 -4.01 -29.00 -21.85
CA ILE A 541 -4.62 -29.05 -20.51
C ILE A 541 -6.13 -29.21 -20.72
N ASN A 542 -6.64 -30.40 -20.41
CA ASN A 542 -8.06 -30.70 -20.53
C ASN A 542 -8.82 -30.18 -19.28
N LEU A 543 -9.88 -29.40 -19.47
CA LEU A 543 -10.60 -28.70 -18.40
C LEU A 543 -12.10 -28.97 -18.43
N SER A 544 -12.71 -28.95 -17.24
CA SER A 544 -14.15 -28.79 -17.01
C SER A 544 -14.35 -27.67 -15.98
N ALA A 545 -14.09 -26.42 -16.38
CA ALA A 545 -14.13 -25.25 -15.50
C ALA A 545 -14.62 -24.00 -16.26
N PRO A 546 -15.56 -23.24 -15.68
CA PRO A 546 -16.09 -22.04 -16.34
C PRO A 546 -15.15 -20.82 -16.24
N LEU A 547 -14.22 -20.80 -15.29
CA LEU A 547 -13.33 -19.66 -15.04
C LEU A 547 -11.87 -20.08 -15.19
N VAL A 548 -11.17 -19.46 -16.14
CA VAL A 548 -9.79 -19.84 -16.49
C VAL A 548 -8.87 -18.60 -16.46
N ASN A 549 -7.81 -18.68 -15.67
CA ASN A 549 -6.78 -17.65 -15.56
C ASN A 549 -5.39 -18.22 -15.92
N ILE A 550 -4.76 -17.64 -16.92
CA ILE A 550 -3.52 -18.13 -17.51
C ILE A 550 -2.47 -17.04 -17.40
N GLN A 551 -1.33 -17.38 -16.82
CA GLN A 551 -0.10 -16.62 -16.95
C GLN A 551 0.93 -17.48 -17.67
N ASN A 552 1.26 -17.10 -18.90
CA ASN A 552 2.12 -17.88 -19.77
C ASN A 552 3.42 -17.16 -20.14
N ALA A 553 4.50 -17.94 -20.19
CA ALA A 553 5.79 -17.51 -20.73
C ALA A 553 6.19 -18.27 -22.02
N GLY A 554 5.63 -19.47 -22.23
CA GLY A 554 5.67 -20.26 -23.47
C GLY A 554 4.29 -20.46 -24.10
N ASP A 555 4.16 -21.49 -24.94
CA ASP A 555 2.91 -21.83 -25.64
C ASP A 555 1.73 -22.10 -24.69
N VAL A 556 0.51 -21.96 -25.20
CA VAL A 556 -0.72 -22.29 -24.46
C VAL A 556 -1.61 -23.20 -25.31
N TYR A 557 -1.94 -24.38 -24.79
CA TYR A 557 -2.82 -25.37 -25.39
C TYR A 557 -3.80 -25.89 -24.34
N ILE A 558 -5.08 -25.57 -24.49
CA ILE A 558 -6.17 -25.92 -23.59
C ILE A 558 -7.31 -26.52 -24.39
N ASP A 559 -7.87 -27.62 -23.89
CA ASP A 559 -9.13 -28.17 -24.34
C ASP A 559 -10.11 -28.15 -23.17
N SER A 560 -11.36 -27.76 -23.40
CA SER A 560 -12.37 -27.79 -22.36
C SER A 560 -13.64 -28.43 -22.87
N ASP A 561 -14.25 -29.29 -22.07
CA ASP A 561 -15.56 -29.89 -22.35
C ASP A 561 -16.72 -29.05 -21.80
N ARG A 562 -16.39 -28.04 -21.00
CA ARG A 562 -17.31 -27.06 -20.44
C ARG A 562 -17.06 -25.71 -21.08
N HIS A 563 -18.15 -24.97 -21.27
CA HIS A 563 -18.08 -23.59 -21.72
C HIS A 563 -17.23 -22.75 -20.76
N ILE A 564 -16.22 -22.04 -21.29
CA ILE A 564 -15.42 -21.07 -20.54
C ILE A 564 -16.17 -19.75 -20.52
N ASP A 565 -16.71 -19.38 -19.36
CA ASP A 565 -17.46 -18.14 -19.16
C ASP A 565 -16.54 -16.92 -19.05
N ALA A 566 -15.35 -17.11 -18.46
CA ALA A 566 -14.36 -16.05 -18.35
C ALA A 566 -12.95 -16.58 -18.58
N LEU A 567 -12.23 -15.90 -19.49
CA LEU A 567 -10.85 -16.18 -19.82
C LEU A 567 -9.98 -14.96 -19.55
N THR A 568 -9.05 -15.11 -18.61
CA THR A 568 -7.97 -14.15 -18.41
C THR A 568 -6.66 -14.71 -18.92
N LEU A 569 -6.00 -13.98 -19.82
CA LEU A 569 -4.72 -14.35 -20.40
C LEU A 569 -3.67 -13.27 -20.11
N TYR A 570 -2.60 -13.63 -19.40
CA TYR A 570 -1.45 -12.80 -19.12
C TYR A 570 -0.21 -13.35 -19.83
N SER A 571 0.10 -12.76 -20.99
CA SER A 571 1.26 -13.13 -21.82
C SER A 571 2.50 -12.34 -21.41
N THR A 572 3.56 -13.07 -21.03
CA THR A 572 4.82 -12.48 -20.51
C THR A 572 6.07 -13.01 -21.18
N GLY A 573 7.12 -12.21 -21.27
CA GLY A 573 8.43 -12.64 -21.72
C GLY A 573 8.66 -12.47 -23.22
N ASN A 574 9.81 -12.94 -23.68
CA ASN A 574 10.38 -12.53 -24.98
C ASN A 574 10.27 -13.57 -26.10
N SER A 575 9.88 -14.80 -25.79
CA SER A 575 9.85 -15.88 -26.78
C SER A 575 8.61 -15.80 -27.66
N ALA A 576 8.76 -16.26 -28.91
CA ALA A 576 7.63 -16.55 -29.77
C ALA A 576 6.84 -17.74 -29.23
N ARG A 577 5.53 -17.74 -29.42
CA ARG A 577 4.62 -18.74 -28.87
C ARG A 577 3.28 -18.79 -29.59
N SER A 578 2.59 -19.91 -29.46
CA SER A 578 1.28 -20.19 -30.06
C SER A 578 0.21 -20.40 -29.00
N TYR A 579 -1.04 -20.11 -29.37
CA TYR A 579 -2.20 -20.30 -28.51
C TYR A 579 -3.25 -21.14 -29.22
N GLY A 580 -3.64 -22.27 -28.63
CA GLY A 580 -4.79 -23.07 -29.01
C GLY A 580 -5.68 -23.27 -27.80
N ILE A 581 -6.83 -22.61 -27.75
CA ILE A 581 -7.81 -22.77 -26.67
C ILE A 581 -9.12 -23.21 -27.31
N THR A 582 -9.61 -24.36 -26.86
CA THR A 582 -10.86 -24.96 -27.33
C THR A 582 -11.80 -25.12 -26.14
N SER A 583 -13.07 -24.79 -26.33
CA SER A 583 -14.16 -24.97 -25.35
C SER A 583 -15.48 -24.95 -26.13
N PRO A 584 -16.54 -25.66 -25.72
CA PRO A 584 -17.83 -25.56 -26.39
C PRO A 584 -18.42 -24.16 -26.24
N THR A 585 -19.18 -23.68 -27.23
CA THR A 585 -20.01 -22.46 -27.13
C THR A 585 -21.40 -22.80 -26.59
N ARG A 586 -22.12 -21.81 -26.02
CA ARG A 586 -23.51 -22.00 -25.55
C ARG A 586 -24.50 -22.30 -26.68
N ASP A 587 -24.20 -21.84 -27.88
CA ASP A 587 -25.06 -21.98 -29.06
C ASP A 587 -24.73 -23.23 -29.91
N GLY A 588 -23.78 -24.05 -29.46
CA GLY A 588 -23.31 -25.25 -30.14
C GLY A 588 -22.10 -25.00 -31.06
N GLY A 589 -21.15 -25.92 -31.03
CA GLY A 589 -19.82 -25.76 -31.65
C GLY A 589 -18.76 -25.46 -30.60
N ASN A 590 -17.63 -24.91 -31.03
CA ASN A 590 -16.48 -24.62 -30.17
C ASN A 590 -16.03 -23.16 -30.37
N ILE A 591 -15.49 -22.56 -29.31
CA ILE A 591 -14.83 -21.25 -29.36
C ILE A 591 -13.76 -21.29 -30.42
N VAL A 592 -13.73 -20.28 -31.29
CA VAL A 592 -12.60 -20.05 -32.18
C VAL A 592 -11.60 -19.20 -31.39
N PHE A 593 -10.43 -19.73 -31.03
CA PHE A 593 -9.37 -18.94 -30.40
C PHE A 593 -8.07 -19.05 -31.20
N GLN A 594 -7.80 -18.05 -32.03
CA GLN A 594 -6.62 -17.98 -32.90
C GLN A 594 -5.75 -16.81 -32.47
N ALA A 595 -4.70 -17.12 -31.72
CA ALA A 595 -3.69 -16.14 -31.34
C ALA A 595 -2.28 -16.70 -31.48
N ALA A 596 -1.34 -15.82 -31.79
CA ALA A 596 0.07 -16.14 -31.89
C ALA A 596 0.89 -14.94 -31.43
N ASP A 597 2.11 -15.19 -31.00
CA ASP A 597 3.01 -14.15 -30.54
C ASP A 597 4.38 -14.38 -31.14
N GLY A 598 4.88 -13.39 -31.87
CA GLY A 598 6.16 -13.47 -32.58
C GLY A 598 7.39 -13.21 -31.70
N GLY A 599 7.23 -13.05 -30.39
CA GLY A 599 8.32 -12.76 -29.45
C GLY A 599 8.89 -11.35 -29.61
N SER A 600 10.06 -11.10 -29.01
CA SER A 600 10.70 -9.77 -28.99
C SER A 600 11.17 -9.28 -30.36
N GLY A 601 11.28 -10.17 -31.34
CA GLY A 601 11.59 -9.80 -32.73
C GLY A 601 10.39 -9.27 -33.53
N SER A 602 9.16 -9.39 -33.00
CA SER A 602 7.94 -8.94 -33.67
C SER A 602 7.47 -7.59 -33.14
N SER A 603 7.29 -6.62 -34.04
CA SER A 603 6.63 -5.34 -33.73
C SER A 603 5.13 -5.50 -33.48
N ALA A 604 4.52 -6.59 -33.97
CA ALA A 604 3.10 -6.89 -33.78
C ALA A 604 2.79 -7.41 -32.38
N GLY A 605 3.80 -7.89 -31.64
CA GLY A 605 3.64 -8.46 -30.31
C GLY A 605 2.74 -9.71 -30.30
N LEU A 606 1.75 -9.72 -29.40
CA LEU A 606 0.68 -10.72 -29.34
C LEU A 606 -0.40 -10.40 -30.39
N VAL A 607 -0.61 -11.29 -31.35
CA VAL A 607 -1.60 -11.13 -32.41
C VAL A 607 -2.84 -11.97 -32.08
N LEU A 608 -3.96 -11.32 -31.81
CA LEU A 608 -5.28 -11.93 -31.65
C LEU A 608 -5.96 -11.95 -33.02
N THR A 609 -5.76 -13.00 -33.80
CA THR A 609 -6.24 -13.07 -35.19
C THR A 609 -7.76 -13.22 -35.26
N ARG A 610 -8.31 -14.15 -34.47
CA ARG A 610 -9.75 -14.40 -34.41
C ARG A 610 -10.14 -15.01 -33.07
N ILE A 611 -11.08 -14.38 -32.38
CA ILE A 611 -11.68 -14.93 -31.15
C ILE A 611 -13.21 -14.89 -31.30
N GLU A 612 -13.90 -16.02 -31.33
CA GLU A 612 -15.36 -16.05 -31.54
C GLU A 612 -16.07 -16.98 -30.54
N ASP A 613 -16.99 -16.38 -29.79
CA ASP A 613 -17.99 -17.01 -28.94
C ASP A 613 -19.22 -16.09 -28.82
N ALA A 614 -20.13 -16.18 -29.79
CA ALA A 614 -21.32 -15.34 -29.81
C ALA A 614 -22.29 -15.63 -28.64
N GLY A 615 -22.14 -16.79 -27.98
CA GLY A 615 -22.94 -17.19 -26.83
C GLY A 615 -22.57 -16.46 -25.54
N GLY A 616 -21.38 -15.83 -25.50
CA GLY A 616 -20.91 -14.99 -24.40
C GLY A 616 -19.60 -15.47 -23.79
N LEU A 617 -18.53 -14.65 -23.88
CA LEU A 617 -17.24 -14.89 -23.22
C LEU A 617 -16.71 -13.59 -22.60
N ASN A 618 -16.49 -13.56 -21.29
CA ASN A 618 -15.80 -12.44 -20.67
C ASN A 618 -14.28 -12.58 -20.86
N LEU A 619 -13.73 -11.78 -21.79
CA LEU A 619 -12.35 -11.89 -22.24
C LEU A 619 -11.48 -10.78 -21.67
N SER A 620 -10.38 -11.14 -20.99
CA SER A 620 -9.34 -10.22 -20.56
C SER A 620 -7.98 -10.69 -21.05
N VAL A 621 -7.31 -9.87 -21.87
CA VAL A 621 -5.98 -10.17 -22.40
C VAL A 621 -5.01 -9.07 -22.00
N THR A 622 -3.91 -9.47 -21.36
CA THR A 622 -2.81 -8.59 -21.02
C THR A 622 -1.52 -9.11 -21.64
N SER A 623 -0.74 -8.21 -22.22
CA SER A 623 0.61 -8.48 -22.70
C SER A 623 1.57 -7.43 -22.16
N ASP A 624 2.81 -7.84 -21.87
CA ASP A 624 3.92 -6.94 -21.63
C ASP A 624 4.44 -6.24 -22.90
N ARG A 625 3.96 -6.65 -24.07
CA ARG A 625 4.26 -6.07 -25.38
C ARG A 625 2.98 -5.59 -26.07
N SER A 626 3.12 -5.14 -27.31
CA SER A 626 1.98 -4.74 -28.13
C SER A 626 0.98 -5.89 -28.31
N ILE A 627 -0.29 -5.56 -28.50
CA ILE A 627 -1.34 -6.50 -28.91
C ILE A 627 -1.86 -6.04 -30.27
N THR A 628 -1.74 -6.86 -31.30
CA THR A 628 -2.40 -6.66 -32.59
C THR A 628 -3.77 -7.31 -32.55
N VAL A 629 -4.81 -6.55 -32.89
CA VAL A 629 -6.20 -6.90 -32.68
C VAL A 629 -6.86 -7.16 -34.03
N GLY A 630 -7.25 -8.40 -34.28
CA GLY A 630 -8.12 -8.80 -35.38
C GLY A 630 -9.57 -8.94 -34.93
N ALA A 631 -10.29 -9.90 -35.52
CA ALA A 631 -11.70 -10.12 -35.23
C ALA A 631 -11.90 -10.73 -33.83
N ILE A 632 -12.73 -10.10 -33.00
CA ILE A 632 -13.15 -10.63 -31.69
C ILE A 632 -14.66 -10.52 -31.62
N ASN A 633 -15.39 -11.60 -31.38
CA ASN A 633 -16.83 -11.58 -31.19
C ASN A 633 -17.16 -12.40 -29.94
N VAL A 634 -17.51 -11.73 -28.85
CA VAL A 634 -17.87 -12.38 -27.58
C VAL A 634 -19.35 -12.18 -27.23
N GLY A 635 -20.18 -11.87 -28.23
CA GLY A 635 -21.61 -11.64 -28.05
C GLY A 635 -21.91 -10.48 -27.11
N TYR A 636 -22.66 -10.76 -26.04
CA TYR A 636 -23.12 -9.76 -25.06
C TYR A 636 -22.19 -9.58 -23.86
N ASP A 637 -21.00 -10.17 -23.86
CA ASP A 637 -20.02 -10.03 -22.78
C ASP A 637 -18.97 -8.94 -23.07
N ASN A 638 -18.01 -8.82 -22.17
CA ASN A 638 -17.03 -7.73 -22.20
C ASN A 638 -15.66 -8.19 -22.70
N VAL A 639 -14.94 -7.26 -23.32
CA VAL A 639 -13.54 -7.42 -23.71
C VAL A 639 -12.68 -6.37 -23.01
N ALA A 640 -11.56 -6.80 -22.43
CA ALA A 640 -10.55 -5.92 -21.88
C ALA A 640 -9.17 -6.26 -22.44
N LEU A 641 -8.50 -5.28 -23.03
CA LEU A 641 -7.17 -5.43 -23.62
C LEU A 641 -6.17 -4.49 -22.95
N TYR A 642 -5.07 -5.05 -22.44
CA TYR A 642 -4.03 -4.33 -21.72
C TYR A 642 -2.65 -4.59 -22.35
N SER A 643 -2.06 -3.58 -22.99
CA SER A 643 -0.67 -3.62 -23.41
C SER A 643 0.20 -2.82 -22.45
N ARG A 644 0.91 -3.51 -21.55
CA ARG A 644 1.69 -2.88 -20.44
C ARG A 644 3.00 -2.25 -20.89
N GLY A 645 3.58 -2.71 -22.00
CA GLY A 645 4.83 -2.17 -22.55
C GLY A 645 4.75 -1.79 -24.03
N GLY A 646 3.57 -1.86 -24.65
CA GLY A 646 3.38 -1.63 -26.08
C GLY A 646 2.13 -0.84 -26.44
N SER A 647 1.73 -0.97 -27.71
CA SER A 647 0.50 -0.40 -28.25
C SER A 647 -0.57 -1.47 -28.42
N LEU A 648 -1.83 -1.06 -28.47
CA LEU A 648 -2.88 -1.85 -29.10
C LEU A 648 -2.90 -1.45 -30.58
N LEU A 649 -2.70 -2.39 -31.49
CA LEU A 649 -2.57 -2.17 -32.93
C LEU A 649 -3.79 -2.76 -33.66
N GLY A 650 -4.32 -2.07 -34.66
CA GLY A 650 -5.21 -2.71 -35.64
C GLY A 650 -4.45 -3.73 -36.48
N ASP A 651 -5.14 -4.74 -37.01
CA ASP A 651 -4.54 -5.78 -37.85
C ASP A 651 -4.34 -5.36 -39.32
N GLY A 652 -4.77 -4.16 -39.70
CA GLY A 652 -4.70 -3.66 -41.07
C GLY A 652 -5.91 -4.02 -41.94
N ASP A 653 -6.89 -4.77 -41.43
CA ASP A 653 -8.13 -5.11 -42.12
C ASP A 653 -9.34 -4.45 -41.42
N ALA A 654 -9.94 -3.47 -42.09
CA ALA A 654 -11.11 -2.76 -41.57
C ALA A 654 -12.37 -3.64 -41.42
N ASN A 655 -12.34 -4.90 -41.90
CA ASN A 655 -13.43 -5.86 -41.67
C ASN A 655 -13.30 -6.63 -40.36
N SER A 656 -12.10 -6.68 -39.78
CA SER A 656 -11.85 -7.25 -38.46
C SER A 656 -12.33 -6.28 -37.39
N LYS A 657 -13.23 -6.70 -36.52
CA LYS A 657 -13.74 -5.84 -35.44
C LYS A 657 -13.96 -6.59 -34.14
N ILE A 658 -14.00 -5.84 -33.05
CA ILE A 658 -14.43 -6.30 -31.73
C ILE A 658 -15.95 -6.12 -31.60
N ASP A 659 -16.71 -7.21 -31.52
CA ASP A 659 -18.14 -7.28 -31.22
C ASP A 659 -18.31 -7.74 -29.77
N ALA A 660 -18.81 -6.84 -28.91
CA ALA A 660 -18.94 -7.04 -27.47
C ALA A 660 -19.98 -6.08 -26.87
N ALA A 661 -20.47 -6.35 -25.66
CA ALA A 661 -21.30 -5.36 -24.96
C ALA A 661 -20.47 -4.16 -24.48
N GLY A 662 -19.30 -4.42 -23.89
CA GLY A 662 -18.40 -3.40 -23.36
C GLY A 662 -16.94 -3.67 -23.71
N LEU A 663 -16.19 -2.59 -23.96
CA LEU A 663 -14.78 -2.65 -24.33
C LEU A 663 -13.92 -1.71 -23.50
N THR A 664 -12.86 -2.26 -22.91
CA THR A 664 -11.81 -1.48 -22.23
C THR A 664 -10.47 -1.67 -22.93
N LEU A 665 -9.85 -0.57 -23.34
CA LEU A 665 -8.57 -0.53 -24.02
C LEU A 665 -7.56 0.25 -23.19
N THR A 666 -6.45 -0.38 -22.79
CA THR A 666 -5.34 0.30 -22.12
C THR A 666 -4.02 -0.04 -22.79
N ALA A 667 -3.28 0.98 -23.19
CA ALA A 667 -1.98 0.84 -23.82
C ALA A 667 -0.96 1.77 -23.17
N ALA A 668 0.25 1.25 -22.94
CA ALA A 668 1.38 2.07 -22.53
C ALA A 668 1.76 3.09 -23.61
N ASN A 669 1.58 2.74 -24.89
CA ASN A 669 1.84 3.62 -26.02
C ASN A 669 0.53 4.11 -26.64
N ALA A 670 0.19 3.64 -27.85
CA ALA A 670 -0.99 4.09 -28.59
C ALA A 670 -2.10 3.02 -28.62
N ILE A 671 -3.33 3.47 -28.87
CA ILE A 671 -4.48 2.62 -29.22
C ILE A 671 -4.80 2.87 -30.69
N GLY A 672 -4.58 1.90 -31.56
CA GLY A 672 -4.70 2.05 -33.01
C GLY A 672 -3.73 3.09 -33.59
N ALA A 673 -3.84 3.32 -34.89
CA ALA A 673 -3.15 4.37 -35.61
C ALA A 673 -4.02 4.95 -36.74
N ALA A 674 -3.58 6.06 -37.31
CA ALA A 674 -4.24 6.65 -38.49
C ALA A 674 -4.06 5.77 -39.74
N GLY A 675 -5.00 5.87 -40.67
CA GLY A 675 -5.02 5.10 -41.92
C GLY A 675 -6.04 3.96 -41.88
N THR A 676 -6.48 3.53 -43.06
CA THR A 676 -7.49 2.46 -43.21
C THR A 676 -6.98 1.14 -42.59
N GLY A 677 -7.80 0.51 -41.73
CA GLY A 677 -7.48 -0.75 -41.06
C GLY A 677 -6.51 -0.65 -39.87
N ASN A 678 -5.98 0.54 -39.59
CA ASN A 678 -5.03 0.74 -38.48
C ASN A 678 -5.72 1.14 -37.17
N ALA A 679 -6.95 1.62 -37.22
CA ALA A 679 -7.75 1.91 -36.04
C ALA A 679 -8.16 0.60 -35.35
N ILE A 680 -8.61 0.70 -34.09
CA ILE A 680 -9.31 -0.43 -33.47
C ILE A 680 -10.78 -0.35 -33.89
N ASP A 681 -11.20 -1.23 -34.78
CA ASP A 681 -12.57 -1.32 -35.26
C ASP A 681 -13.45 -2.14 -34.31
N THR A 682 -14.65 -1.64 -33.99
CA THR A 682 -15.48 -2.16 -32.90
C THR A 682 -16.97 -2.02 -33.19
N ARG A 683 -17.79 -2.86 -32.57
CA ARG A 683 -19.24 -2.75 -32.45
C ARG A 683 -19.60 -3.02 -31.00
N VAL A 684 -19.72 -1.95 -30.21
CA VAL A 684 -19.91 -2.03 -28.77
C VAL A 684 -20.85 -0.95 -28.25
N SER A 685 -21.55 -1.23 -27.15
CA SER A 685 -22.43 -0.25 -26.51
C SER A 685 -21.67 0.74 -25.63
N THR A 686 -20.58 0.28 -25.02
CA THR A 686 -19.71 1.09 -24.15
C THR A 686 -18.24 0.85 -24.47
N LEU A 687 -17.46 1.93 -24.56
CA LEU A 687 -16.03 1.88 -24.83
C LEU A 687 -15.27 2.82 -23.90
N SER A 688 -14.17 2.37 -23.29
CA SER A 688 -13.22 3.24 -22.60
C SER A 688 -11.79 2.99 -23.09
N GLY A 689 -11.03 4.07 -23.27
CA GLY A 689 -9.67 4.02 -23.82
C GLY A 689 -8.65 4.84 -23.02
N ARG A 690 -7.47 4.26 -22.79
CA ARG A 690 -6.32 4.94 -22.19
C ARG A 690 -5.03 4.63 -22.95
N ALA A 691 -4.41 5.66 -23.51
CA ALA A 691 -3.10 5.60 -24.18
C ALA A 691 -2.10 6.49 -23.42
N ASP A 692 -1.14 5.91 -22.71
CA ASP A 692 -0.27 6.68 -21.81
C ASP A 692 0.75 7.55 -22.55
N ASN A 693 1.33 7.05 -23.65
CA ASN A 693 2.39 7.74 -24.41
C ASN A 693 2.05 7.96 -25.90
N GLY A 694 0.77 7.83 -26.28
CA GLY A 694 0.35 7.87 -27.68
C GLY A 694 -1.08 8.37 -27.88
N GLY A 695 -1.51 8.34 -29.14
CA GLY A 695 -2.87 8.67 -29.56
C GLY A 695 -3.84 7.50 -29.46
N ALA A 696 -5.13 7.78 -29.65
CA ALA A 696 -6.17 6.78 -29.73
C ALA A 696 -7.00 6.93 -31.02
N PHE A 697 -6.98 5.91 -31.87
CA PHE A 697 -7.68 5.83 -33.16
C PHE A 697 -8.64 4.65 -33.13
N ILE A 698 -9.94 4.94 -33.12
CA ILE A 698 -10.99 3.95 -32.88
C ILE A 698 -12.11 4.14 -33.91
N THR A 699 -12.61 3.05 -34.45
CA THR A 699 -13.85 3.01 -35.23
C THR A 699 -14.90 2.27 -34.41
N VAL A 700 -16.09 2.82 -34.31
CA VAL A 700 -17.25 2.16 -33.70
C VAL A 700 -18.32 1.98 -34.76
N GLU A 701 -19.13 0.93 -34.66
CA GLU A 701 -20.30 0.68 -35.50
C GLU A 701 -21.52 0.46 -34.63
N GLY A 702 -22.33 1.49 -34.43
CA GLY A 702 -23.56 1.42 -33.66
C GLY A 702 -23.73 2.60 -32.70
N ASN A 703 -24.78 2.52 -31.88
CA ASN A 703 -24.96 3.47 -30.79
C ASN A 703 -23.94 3.16 -29.68
N THR A 704 -22.99 4.07 -29.46
CA THR A 704 -21.88 3.84 -28.53
C THR A 704 -21.74 4.99 -27.54
N SER A 705 -21.65 4.64 -26.25
CA SER A 705 -21.18 5.54 -25.21
C SER A 705 -19.67 5.40 -25.03
N LEU A 706 -18.97 6.53 -24.96
CA LEU A 706 -17.54 6.61 -24.68
C LEU A 706 -17.32 7.30 -23.32
N PRO A 707 -17.50 6.61 -22.17
CA PRO A 707 -17.43 7.25 -20.86
C PRO A 707 -16.10 7.97 -20.62
N SER A 708 -14.99 7.37 -21.08
CA SER A 708 -13.66 7.96 -20.96
C SER A 708 -12.74 7.65 -22.14
N LEU A 709 -12.01 8.67 -22.60
CA LEU A 709 -10.89 8.52 -23.51
C LEU A 709 -9.74 9.43 -23.06
N THR A 710 -8.62 8.85 -22.63
CA THR A 710 -7.43 9.61 -22.23
C THR A 710 -6.24 9.24 -23.10
N SER A 711 -5.54 10.21 -23.65
CA SER A 711 -4.38 10.02 -24.51
C SER A 711 -3.39 11.17 -24.39
N THR A 712 -2.12 10.92 -24.75
CA THR A 712 -1.06 11.96 -24.81
C THR A 712 -0.61 12.26 -26.25
N GLY A 713 -1.31 11.70 -27.24
CA GLY A 713 -1.16 12.00 -28.66
C GLY A 713 -2.50 12.35 -29.33
N ALA A 714 -2.43 12.75 -30.60
CA ALA A 714 -3.62 13.06 -31.40
C ALA A 714 -4.55 11.85 -31.47
N SER A 715 -5.87 12.09 -31.37
CA SER A 715 -6.85 11.01 -31.24
C SER A 715 -8.06 11.23 -32.14
N SER A 716 -8.65 10.16 -32.64
CA SER A 716 -9.84 10.20 -33.49
C SER A 716 -10.80 9.05 -33.20
N VAL A 717 -12.09 9.35 -33.21
CA VAL A 717 -13.15 8.35 -33.18
C VAL A 717 -13.98 8.47 -34.46
N SER A 718 -14.22 7.38 -35.15
CA SER A 718 -15.13 7.36 -36.30
C SER A 718 -16.32 6.44 -36.04
N ASN A 719 -17.48 6.77 -36.58
CA ASN A 719 -18.66 5.93 -36.53
C ASN A 719 -19.44 6.00 -37.84
N THR A 720 -19.84 4.84 -38.35
CA THR A 720 -20.57 4.68 -39.61
C THR A 720 -22.05 4.39 -39.39
N VAL A 721 -22.46 4.02 -38.18
CA VAL A 721 -23.85 3.65 -37.85
C VAL A 721 -24.22 4.17 -36.46
N GLY A 722 -25.33 4.90 -36.33
CA GLY A 722 -25.86 5.28 -35.02
C GLY A 722 -25.18 6.50 -34.37
N ASP A 723 -25.59 6.78 -33.14
CA ASP A 723 -25.16 7.97 -32.38
C ASP A 723 -23.94 7.68 -31.51
N ILE A 724 -23.12 8.72 -31.23
CA ILE A 724 -22.05 8.65 -30.22
C ILE A 724 -22.38 9.57 -29.04
N GLU A 725 -22.33 9.04 -27.83
CA GLU A 725 -22.30 9.83 -26.60
C GLU A 725 -20.88 9.90 -26.05
N LEU A 726 -20.27 11.09 -26.05
CA LEU A 726 -18.96 11.29 -25.42
C LEU A 726 -19.19 11.56 -23.92
N GLY A 727 -18.41 10.88 -23.07
CA GLY A 727 -18.29 11.19 -21.65
C GLY A 727 -17.22 12.26 -21.44
N THR A 728 -16.06 11.84 -20.94
CA THR A 728 -14.87 12.71 -20.79
C THR A 728 -13.75 12.28 -21.73
N VAL A 729 -13.31 13.19 -22.58
CA VAL A 729 -12.13 13.02 -23.44
C VAL A 729 -11.01 13.93 -22.95
N ASN A 730 -9.77 13.45 -22.87
CA ASN A 730 -8.59 14.26 -22.57
C ASN A 730 -7.40 13.82 -23.44
N THR A 731 -6.98 14.69 -24.36
CA THR A 731 -5.84 14.43 -25.28
C THR A 731 -4.54 15.13 -24.85
N ASN A 732 -4.51 15.71 -23.63
CA ASN A 732 -3.33 16.29 -22.98
C ASN A 732 -2.47 17.21 -23.87
N GLY A 733 -3.12 18.11 -24.62
CA GLY A 733 -2.48 19.10 -25.50
C GLY A 733 -2.51 18.76 -26.98
N ASN A 734 -3.16 17.66 -27.38
CA ASN A 734 -3.19 17.21 -28.77
C ASN A 734 -4.57 17.38 -29.41
N ALA A 735 -4.64 17.19 -30.74
CA ALA A 735 -5.89 17.27 -31.47
C ALA A 735 -6.82 16.09 -31.15
N PHE A 736 -8.13 16.37 -31.13
CA PHE A 736 -9.18 15.36 -31.06
C PHE A 736 -10.14 15.51 -32.24
N SER A 737 -10.55 14.40 -32.83
CA SER A 737 -11.54 14.41 -33.91
C SER A 737 -12.61 13.33 -33.75
N VAL A 738 -13.83 13.65 -34.14
CA VAL A 738 -14.93 12.68 -34.23
C VAL A 738 -15.57 12.80 -35.60
N ASN A 739 -15.67 11.69 -36.32
CA ASN A 739 -16.41 11.60 -37.57
C ASN A 739 -17.55 10.60 -37.42
N ASN A 740 -18.73 11.07 -36.99
CA ASN A 740 -19.92 10.25 -36.87
C ASN A 740 -20.82 10.39 -38.12
N THR A 741 -20.53 9.61 -39.15
CA THR A 741 -21.38 9.54 -40.36
C THR A 741 -22.66 8.74 -40.17
N GLY A 742 -22.77 7.99 -39.06
CA GLY A 742 -23.93 7.16 -38.73
C GLY A 742 -25.09 7.88 -38.05
N GLY A 743 -24.85 9.06 -37.49
CA GLY A 743 -25.84 9.78 -36.69
C GLY A 743 -25.31 11.05 -36.02
N SER A 744 -25.82 11.32 -34.83
CA SER A 744 -25.53 12.51 -34.02
C SER A 744 -24.37 12.29 -33.04
N ILE A 745 -23.69 13.36 -32.64
CA ILE A 745 -22.78 13.38 -31.49
C ILE A 745 -23.55 14.03 -30.34
N LEU A 746 -24.00 13.24 -29.38
CA LEU A 746 -25.09 13.63 -28.47
C LEU A 746 -24.67 14.66 -27.40
N SER A 747 -23.54 14.41 -26.74
CA SER A 747 -23.03 15.18 -25.60
C SER A 747 -21.57 14.87 -25.31
N GLY A 748 -20.95 15.62 -24.38
CA GLY A 748 -19.68 15.25 -23.75
C GLY A 748 -18.80 16.42 -23.32
N THR A 749 -17.67 16.11 -22.69
CA THR A 749 -16.65 17.08 -22.28
C THR A 749 -15.29 16.70 -22.85
N ILE A 750 -14.67 17.60 -23.61
CA ILE A 750 -13.36 17.42 -24.25
C ILE A 750 -12.37 18.38 -23.58
N ASN A 751 -11.46 17.84 -22.80
CA ASN A 751 -10.47 18.58 -22.04
C ASN A 751 -9.12 18.59 -22.75
N ASN A 752 -8.41 19.71 -22.62
CA ASN A 752 -7.02 19.89 -23.03
C ASN A 752 -6.73 19.57 -24.50
N ALA A 753 -7.73 19.61 -25.37
CA ALA A 753 -7.52 19.48 -26.81
C ALA A 753 -7.13 20.83 -27.40
N THR A 754 -6.10 20.87 -28.25
CA THR A 754 -5.71 22.10 -28.97
C THR A 754 -6.63 22.39 -30.15
N THR A 755 -7.03 21.32 -30.86
CA THR A 755 -7.98 21.36 -31.96
C THR A 755 -9.04 20.29 -31.77
N VAL A 756 -10.30 20.63 -32.03
CA VAL A 756 -11.46 19.72 -31.96
C VAL A 756 -12.22 19.74 -33.28
N ASN A 757 -12.21 18.64 -34.01
CA ASN A 757 -12.92 18.51 -35.29
C ASN A 757 -14.08 17.52 -35.16
N LEU A 758 -15.32 17.97 -35.28
CA LEU A 758 -16.51 17.13 -35.11
C LEU A 758 -17.37 17.14 -36.37
N THR A 759 -17.68 15.97 -36.92
CA THR A 759 -18.62 15.79 -38.03
C THR A 759 -19.72 14.83 -37.62
N ALA A 760 -20.98 15.19 -37.86
CA ALA A 760 -22.14 14.37 -37.56
C ALA A 760 -23.11 14.34 -38.75
N ASN A 761 -23.57 13.15 -39.13
CA ASN A 761 -24.73 12.99 -40.01
C ASN A 761 -26.02 13.01 -39.19
N GLY A 762 -26.25 14.17 -38.58
CA GLY A 762 -27.23 14.42 -37.54
C GLY A 762 -26.82 15.69 -36.82
N SER A 763 -27.12 15.79 -35.53
CA SER A 763 -26.79 16.98 -34.73
C SER A 763 -25.51 16.77 -33.89
N ILE A 764 -24.89 17.87 -33.48
CA ILE A 764 -23.79 17.90 -32.51
C ILE A 764 -24.29 18.60 -31.24
N GLY A 765 -24.27 17.92 -30.10
CA GLY A 765 -24.66 18.47 -28.80
C GLY A 765 -26.17 18.59 -28.58
N ASN A 766 -26.99 17.74 -29.22
CA ASN A 766 -28.46 17.79 -29.11
C ASN A 766 -29.04 17.10 -27.86
N LYS A 767 -28.26 16.31 -27.11
CA LYS A 767 -28.63 15.87 -25.74
C LYS A 767 -28.17 16.89 -24.69
N SER A 768 -26.94 17.40 -24.86
CA SER A 768 -26.42 18.59 -24.18
C SER A 768 -25.26 19.16 -25.00
N ALA A 769 -25.04 20.47 -24.93
CA ALA A 769 -23.96 21.12 -25.65
C ALA A 769 -22.62 20.44 -25.35
N ILE A 770 -21.82 20.19 -26.40
CA ILE A 770 -20.45 19.69 -26.23
C ILE A 770 -19.67 20.71 -25.44
N ARG A 771 -19.04 20.29 -24.34
CA ARG A 771 -18.16 21.16 -23.57
C ARG A 771 -16.72 20.95 -24.01
N THR A 772 -16.01 22.05 -24.26
CA THR A 772 -14.58 22.03 -24.48
C THR A 772 -13.88 22.86 -23.42
N ASN A 773 -12.71 22.40 -22.97
CA ASN A 773 -11.88 23.09 -21.99
C ASN A 773 -10.44 23.17 -22.51
N ALA A 774 -10.03 24.34 -22.98
CA ALA A 774 -8.69 24.55 -23.50
C ALA A 774 -7.58 24.28 -22.47
N LEU A 775 -6.46 23.70 -22.91
CA LEU A 775 -5.27 23.50 -22.08
C LEU A 775 -4.76 24.85 -21.53
N ASN A 776 -4.39 24.89 -20.25
CA ASN A 776 -3.83 26.07 -19.56
C ASN A 776 -4.69 27.36 -19.69
N GLY A 777 -6.01 27.23 -19.82
CA GLY A 777 -6.90 28.38 -19.98
C GLY A 777 -6.75 29.13 -21.30
N GLY A 778 -6.31 28.42 -22.35
CA GLY A 778 -6.01 28.94 -23.68
C GLY A 778 -7.24 29.12 -24.59
N THR A 779 -7.08 28.76 -25.86
CA THR A 779 -8.14 28.82 -26.88
C THR A 779 -8.25 27.48 -27.59
N THR A 780 -9.45 26.90 -27.63
CA THR A 780 -9.75 25.69 -28.41
C THR A 780 -10.10 26.08 -29.84
N THR A 781 -9.44 25.47 -30.83
CA THR A 781 -9.78 25.67 -32.24
C THR A 781 -10.74 24.59 -32.70
N VAL A 782 -11.85 24.94 -33.36
CA VAL A 782 -12.87 23.97 -33.77
C VAL A 782 -13.21 24.03 -35.25
N THR A 783 -13.48 22.86 -35.82
CA THR A 783 -14.15 22.67 -37.11
C THR A 783 -15.33 21.74 -36.91
N LEU A 784 -16.54 22.20 -37.22
CA LEU A 784 -17.77 21.47 -36.91
C LEU A 784 -18.66 21.33 -38.15
N SER A 785 -19.24 20.16 -38.37
CA SER A 785 -20.16 19.92 -39.49
C SER A 785 -21.31 19.02 -39.06
N ALA A 786 -22.55 19.48 -39.24
CA ALA A 786 -23.77 18.74 -38.92
C ALA A 786 -24.74 18.78 -40.11
N THR A 787 -25.34 17.65 -40.46
CA THR A 787 -26.32 17.55 -41.56
C THR A 787 -27.67 17.09 -41.05
N LYS A 788 -28.74 17.58 -41.67
CA LYS A 788 -30.11 17.18 -41.35
C LYS A 788 -30.36 15.74 -41.79
N THR A 789 -31.04 14.98 -40.94
CA THR A 789 -31.56 13.65 -41.24
C THR A 789 -33.05 13.56 -40.88
N ASP A 790 -33.67 12.40 -41.07
CA ASP A 790 -35.05 12.17 -40.65
C ASP A 790 -35.21 12.17 -39.12
N ARG A 791 -34.12 11.95 -38.37
CA ARG A 791 -34.12 11.82 -36.89
C ARG A 791 -33.55 13.03 -36.16
N ALA A 792 -32.81 13.89 -36.86
CA ALA A 792 -32.14 15.05 -36.28
C ALA A 792 -32.18 16.24 -37.23
N ASP A 793 -32.36 17.44 -36.71
CA ASP A 793 -32.44 18.67 -37.48
C ASP A 793 -31.08 19.14 -38.04
N GLY A 794 -29.98 18.53 -37.60
CA GLY A 794 -28.63 18.90 -38.00
C GLY A 794 -28.11 20.14 -37.28
N SER A 795 -28.53 20.36 -36.04
CA SER A 795 -28.09 21.46 -35.17
C SER A 795 -26.68 21.25 -34.60
N ILE A 796 -26.04 22.32 -34.13
CA ILE A 796 -24.75 22.30 -33.42
C ILE A 796 -24.86 23.12 -32.13
N ALA A 797 -24.49 22.54 -30.99
CA ALA A 797 -24.36 23.21 -29.71
C ALA A 797 -23.00 22.91 -29.05
N LEU A 798 -22.20 23.94 -28.79
CA LEU A 798 -20.88 23.82 -28.14
C LEU A 798 -20.60 24.98 -27.18
N ASN A 799 -20.08 24.65 -26.00
CA ASN A 799 -19.67 25.58 -24.96
C ASN A 799 -18.18 25.39 -24.65
N GLU A 800 -17.39 26.46 -24.74
CA GLU A 800 -15.99 26.47 -24.34
C GLU A 800 -15.80 27.27 -23.04
N THR A 801 -15.08 26.67 -22.10
CA THR A 801 -14.81 27.28 -20.79
C THR A 801 -13.94 28.54 -20.90
N TYR A 802 -13.01 28.56 -21.87
CA TYR A 802 -12.05 29.65 -22.11
C TYR A 802 -12.24 30.27 -23.50
N GLY A 803 -11.18 30.44 -24.30
CA GLY A 803 -11.32 31.00 -25.65
C GLY A 803 -11.77 29.97 -26.67
N LEU A 804 -12.58 30.36 -27.63
CA LEU A 804 -13.01 29.50 -28.74
C LEU A 804 -12.65 30.14 -30.08
N GLN A 805 -12.02 29.40 -30.97
CA GLN A 805 -11.83 29.79 -32.36
C GLN A 805 -12.60 28.82 -33.27
N ALA A 806 -13.74 29.26 -33.79
CA ALA A 806 -14.57 28.51 -34.72
C ALA A 806 -14.13 28.77 -36.16
N THR A 807 -13.24 27.94 -36.69
CA THR A 807 -12.63 28.15 -38.02
C THR A 807 -13.63 27.94 -39.15
N SER A 808 -14.36 26.81 -39.11
CA SER A 808 -15.45 26.49 -40.02
C SER A 808 -16.52 25.69 -39.28
N VAL A 809 -17.77 26.17 -39.28
CA VAL A 809 -18.92 25.55 -38.62
C VAL A 809 -20.07 25.55 -39.59
N THR A 810 -20.55 24.38 -40.00
CA THR A 810 -21.67 24.24 -40.94
C THR A 810 -22.75 23.35 -40.34
N ALA A 811 -23.99 23.81 -40.36
CA ALA A 811 -25.14 23.07 -39.84
C ALA A 811 -26.33 23.21 -40.78
N ALA A 812 -27.19 22.20 -40.81
CA ALA A 812 -28.50 22.38 -41.43
C ALA A 812 -29.46 23.11 -40.47
N GLY A 813 -29.46 22.72 -39.20
CA GLY A 813 -30.27 23.32 -38.13
C GLY A 813 -29.56 24.48 -37.42
N ASP A 814 -30.00 24.77 -36.20
CA ASP A 814 -29.48 25.89 -35.40
C ASP A 814 -28.00 25.68 -35.00
N ILE A 815 -27.22 26.75 -34.98
CA ILE A 815 -25.84 26.77 -34.45
C ILE A 815 -25.83 27.61 -33.17
N THR A 816 -25.39 27.03 -32.06
CA THR A 816 -25.19 27.72 -30.78
C THR A 816 -23.76 27.50 -30.30
N LEU A 817 -22.96 28.57 -30.28
CA LEU A 817 -21.58 28.55 -29.77
C LEU A 817 -21.46 29.53 -28.60
N ALA A 818 -20.94 29.05 -27.47
CA ALA A 818 -20.60 29.88 -26.33
C ALA A 818 -19.11 29.74 -26.02
N ALA A 819 -18.45 30.85 -25.73
CA ALA A 819 -17.08 30.88 -25.22
C ALA A 819 -17.01 31.54 -23.85
N ASP A 820 -15.89 31.36 -23.16
CA ASP A 820 -15.56 31.97 -21.88
C ASP A 820 -16.62 31.69 -20.79
N THR A 821 -17.22 30.50 -20.79
CA THR A 821 -18.26 30.18 -19.79
C THR A 821 -17.70 30.15 -18.36
N GLY A 822 -16.38 30.05 -18.19
CA GLY A 822 -15.68 30.22 -16.91
C GLY A 822 -15.41 31.66 -16.50
N GLY A 823 -15.65 32.64 -17.38
CA GLY A 823 -15.53 34.07 -17.06
C GLY A 823 -14.09 34.57 -16.89
N ASN A 824 -13.19 34.21 -17.80
CA ASN A 824 -11.78 34.61 -17.80
C ASN A 824 -11.47 35.75 -18.80
N GLY A 825 -12.46 36.29 -19.50
CA GLY A 825 -12.28 37.37 -20.47
C GLY A 825 -11.67 36.91 -21.80
N ARG A 826 -11.86 35.63 -22.16
CA ARG A 826 -11.40 35.07 -23.43
C ARG A 826 -12.42 35.27 -24.55
N ASN A 827 -11.95 35.42 -25.78
CA ASN A 827 -12.81 35.75 -26.92
C ASN A 827 -13.39 34.51 -27.62
N LEU A 828 -14.53 34.72 -28.27
CA LEU A 828 -15.02 33.88 -29.36
C LEU A 828 -14.53 34.47 -30.68
N THR A 829 -13.70 33.75 -31.42
CA THR A 829 -13.20 34.14 -32.74
C THR A 829 -13.84 33.27 -33.81
N VAL A 830 -14.35 33.85 -34.88
CA VAL A 830 -15.10 33.11 -35.90
C VAL A 830 -14.55 33.29 -37.32
N GLY A 831 -14.47 32.19 -38.06
CA GLY A 831 -14.19 32.12 -39.48
C GLY A 831 -15.50 32.00 -40.25
N THR A 832 -15.77 30.85 -40.84
CA THR A 832 -17.04 30.59 -41.53
C THR A 832 -18.02 29.90 -40.59
N VAL A 833 -19.20 30.47 -40.36
CA VAL A 833 -20.27 29.85 -39.58
C VAL A 833 -21.54 29.92 -40.41
N THR A 834 -22.06 28.79 -40.88
CA THR A 834 -23.20 28.74 -41.80
C THR A 834 -24.26 27.77 -41.32
N SER A 835 -25.44 28.28 -41.01
CA SER A 835 -26.66 27.49 -40.87
C SER A 835 -27.51 27.64 -42.12
N THR A 836 -27.90 26.55 -42.78
CA THR A 836 -28.72 26.63 -44.01
C THR A 836 -30.18 26.89 -43.70
N ASP A 837 -30.71 26.32 -42.61
CA ASP A 837 -32.12 26.36 -42.26
C ASP A 837 -32.43 26.82 -40.83
N GLY A 838 -31.42 27.15 -40.04
CA GLY A 838 -31.56 27.55 -38.63
C GLY A 838 -31.04 28.95 -38.32
N ALA A 839 -31.10 29.29 -37.03
CA ALA A 839 -30.50 30.46 -36.44
C ALA A 839 -29.03 30.21 -36.04
N VAL A 840 -28.23 31.28 -35.99
CA VAL A 840 -26.88 31.25 -35.42
C VAL A 840 -26.84 32.11 -34.17
N THR A 841 -26.52 31.51 -33.02
CA THR A 841 -26.32 32.18 -31.74
C THR A 841 -24.87 32.06 -31.31
N LEU A 842 -24.19 33.20 -31.18
CA LEU A 842 -22.81 33.30 -30.73
C LEU A 842 -22.77 34.10 -29.42
N SER A 843 -22.12 33.56 -28.40
CA SER A 843 -22.08 34.20 -27.09
C SER A 843 -20.73 34.08 -26.39
N THR A 844 -20.43 35.05 -25.54
CA THR A 844 -19.28 35.03 -24.63
C THR A 844 -19.67 35.66 -23.30
N ALA A 845 -19.19 35.10 -22.18
CA ALA A 845 -19.56 35.62 -20.86
C ALA A 845 -18.85 36.93 -20.54
N ARG A 846 -17.54 37.05 -20.75
CA ARG A 846 -16.76 38.28 -20.46
C ARG A 846 -15.85 38.75 -21.59
N GLY A 847 -15.72 37.99 -22.66
CA GLY A 847 -14.87 38.33 -23.81
C GLY A 847 -15.60 39.09 -24.91
N SER A 848 -14.95 39.19 -26.07
CA SER A 848 -15.51 39.73 -27.31
C SER A 848 -15.83 38.63 -28.32
N ILE A 849 -16.70 38.93 -29.30
CA ILE A 849 -16.93 38.09 -30.48
C ILE A 849 -16.24 38.76 -31.67
N THR A 850 -15.25 38.13 -32.31
CA THR A 850 -14.43 38.76 -33.36
C THR A 850 -14.26 37.86 -34.59
N GLY A 851 -13.99 38.44 -35.76
CA GLY A 851 -13.65 37.67 -36.96
C GLY A 851 -12.20 37.19 -36.94
N ILE A 852 -11.91 36.01 -37.49
CA ILE A 852 -10.54 35.47 -37.56
C ILE A 852 -9.65 36.23 -38.56
N ASN A 853 -10.23 36.71 -39.65
CA ASN A 853 -9.62 37.49 -40.73
C ASN A 853 -10.73 38.17 -41.56
N ASN A 854 -10.40 38.98 -42.57
CA ASN A 854 -11.39 39.69 -43.40
C ASN A 854 -12.27 38.80 -44.29
N SER A 855 -12.04 37.48 -44.33
CA SER A 855 -12.84 36.51 -45.08
C SER A 855 -13.80 35.69 -44.21
N ASN A 856 -13.92 36.01 -42.92
CA ASN A 856 -14.95 35.40 -42.09
C ASN A 856 -16.35 35.68 -42.63
N LEU A 857 -17.32 34.84 -42.29
CA LEU A 857 -18.72 35.02 -42.65
C LEU A 857 -19.63 34.21 -41.72
N VAL A 858 -20.63 34.87 -41.12
CA VAL A 858 -21.68 34.23 -40.33
C VAL A 858 -23.01 34.30 -41.08
N THR A 859 -23.58 33.15 -41.42
CA THR A 859 -24.81 33.03 -42.20
C THR A 859 -25.87 32.21 -41.45
N GLY A 860 -27.11 32.71 -41.42
CA GLY A 860 -28.26 31.99 -40.85
C GLY A 860 -29.58 32.74 -41.03
N LYS A 861 -30.73 32.08 -40.79
CA LYS A 861 -32.07 32.73 -40.89
C LYS A 861 -32.19 33.93 -39.94
N SER A 862 -31.62 33.81 -38.76
CA SER A 862 -31.36 34.91 -37.83
C SER A 862 -30.00 34.72 -37.16
N VAL A 863 -29.30 35.82 -36.88
CA VAL A 863 -28.05 35.82 -36.12
C VAL A 863 -28.22 36.56 -34.80
N ASN A 864 -27.85 35.94 -33.69
CA ASN A 864 -27.87 36.52 -32.34
C ASN A 864 -26.45 36.54 -31.76
N LEU A 865 -25.96 37.73 -31.39
CA LEU A 865 -24.60 37.94 -30.90
C LEU A 865 -24.63 38.58 -29.51
N THR A 866 -24.05 37.90 -28.52
CA THR A 866 -24.05 38.38 -27.12
C THR A 866 -22.64 38.43 -26.54
N ALA A 867 -22.13 39.64 -26.31
CA ALA A 867 -20.87 39.92 -25.62
C ALA A 867 -21.12 41.07 -24.63
N ASN A 868 -21.92 40.82 -23.58
CA ASN A 868 -22.66 41.84 -22.85
C ASN A 868 -22.08 42.22 -21.46
N TYR A 869 -20.85 41.84 -21.15
CA TYR A 869 -20.23 42.06 -19.84
C TYR A 869 -19.22 43.21 -19.82
N GLY A 870 -19.19 43.94 -18.70
CA GLY A 870 -18.29 45.07 -18.49
C GLY A 870 -18.60 46.25 -19.41
N THR A 871 -17.58 47.02 -19.77
CA THR A 871 -17.70 48.19 -20.67
C THR A 871 -16.91 48.04 -21.98
N ALA A 872 -16.09 46.98 -22.10
CA ALA A 872 -15.09 46.87 -23.15
C ALA A 872 -15.27 45.67 -24.09
N ALA A 873 -16.17 44.72 -23.79
CA ALA A 873 -16.49 43.62 -24.68
C ALA A 873 -17.05 44.15 -26.01
N THR A 874 -16.62 43.60 -27.14
CA THR A 874 -16.98 44.10 -28.48
C THR A 874 -17.57 42.99 -29.36
N ILE A 875 -18.27 43.41 -30.41
CA ILE A 875 -18.71 42.54 -31.51
C ILE A 875 -18.01 43.02 -32.80
N GLY A 876 -17.02 42.26 -33.26
CA GLY A 876 -16.08 42.61 -34.33
C GLY A 876 -14.99 43.59 -33.88
N ALA A 877 -13.90 43.69 -34.65
CA ALA A 877 -12.81 44.66 -34.43
C ALA A 877 -12.63 45.61 -35.62
N SER A 878 -11.97 46.75 -35.40
CA SER A 878 -11.78 47.83 -36.41
C SER A 878 -10.79 47.49 -37.55
N ASN A 879 -10.09 46.37 -37.45
CA ASN A 879 -9.01 45.94 -38.35
C ASN A 879 -9.43 44.70 -39.17
N SER A 880 -8.49 43.80 -39.51
CA SER A 880 -8.79 42.57 -40.25
C SER A 880 -9.70 41.57 -39.53
N ALA A 881 -10.18 41.87 -38.31
CA ALA A 881 -11.06 41.04 -37.48
C ALA A 881 -12.50 41.60 -37.37
N ARG A 882 -12.96 42.41 -38.34
CA ARG A 882 -14.38 42.77 -38.52
C ARG A 882 -15.24 41.52 -38.63
N LEU A 883 -16.50 41.56 -38.21
CA LEU A 883 -17.40 40.40 -38.30
C LEU A 883 -18.38 40.56 -39.46
N HIS A 884 -18.31 39.70 -40.48
CA HIS A 884 -19.18 39.74 -41.66
C HIS A 884 -20.39 38.82 -41.47
N LEU A 885 -21.57 39.31 -41.83
CA LEU A 885 -22.84 38.66 -41.55
C LEU A 885 -23.70 38.55 -42.81
N ASN A 886 -24.43 37.46 -42.97
CA ASN A 886 -25.46 37.26 -43.98
C ASN A 886 -26.72 36.67 -43.33
N THR A 887 -27.70 37.51 -43.03
CA THR A 887 -28.91 37.09 -42.33
C THR A 887 -30.08 38.01 -42.59
N GLY A 888 -31.32 37.49 -42.48
CA GLY A 888 -32.54 38.29 -42.56
C GLY A 888 -32.89 39.03 -41.26
N LYS A 889 -32.40 38.54 -40.12
CA LYS A 889 -32.67 39.12 -38.78
C LYS A 889 -31.41 39.11 -37.92
N LEU A 890 -31.08 40.25 -37.31
CA LEU A 890 -29.86 40.40 -36.51
C LEU A 890 -30.18 40.99 -35.12
N THR A 891 -29.77 40.27 -34.08
CA THR A 891 -29.80 40.74 -32.70
C THR A 891 -28.37 40.84 -32.17
N MET A 892 -28.02 41.99 -31.56
CA MET A 892 -26.72 42.22 -30.96
C MET A 892 -26.85 42.83 -29.57
N ALA A 893 -26.09 42.30 -28.61
CA ALA A 893 -26.01 42.81 -27.24
C ALA A 893 -24.53 42.93 -26.82
N THR A 894 -24.04 44.16 -26.71
CA THR A 894 -22.68 44.45 -26.25
C THR A 894 -22.58 45.86 -25.65
N PRO A 895 -21.77 46.09 -24.60
CA PRO A 895 -21.55 47.41 -24.04
C PRO A 895 -20.45 48.19 -24.78
N GLY A 896 -19.63 47.50 -25.60
CA GLY A 896 -18.54 48.10 -26.35
C GLY A 896 -18.89 48.37 -27.82
N SER A 897 -17.85 48.47 -28.64
CA SER A 897 -18.00 48.82 -30.06
C SER A 897 -18.49 47.64 -30.91
N ILE A 898 -19.25 47.98 -31.97
CA ILE A 898 -19.75 47.04 -32.97
C ILE A 898 -19.07 47.33 -34.32
N HIS A 899 -18.42 46.33 -34.91
CA HIS A 899 -17.68 46.41 -36.17
C HIS A 899 -18.16 45.36 -37.19
N VAL A 900 -19.41 45.50 -37.63
CA VAL A 900 -20.02 44.69 -38.70
C VAL A 900 -20.16 45.53 -39.97
N PRO A 901 -19.92 45.00 -41.19
CA PRO A 901 -20.22 45.70 -42.43
C PRO A 901 -21.74 45.91 -42.57
N HIS A 902 -22.15 47.08 -43.05
CA HIS A 902 -23.55 47.39 -43.30
C HIS A 902 -24.07 46.57 -44.49
N HIS A 903 -24.97 45.61 -44.26
CA HIS A 903 -25.60 44.82 -45.33
C HIS A 903 -27.02 45.38 -45.64
N PRO A 904 -27.35 45.76 -46.88
CA PRO A 904 -28.61 46.44 -47.21
C PRO A 904 -29.87 45.55 -47.15
N ALA A 905 -29.76 44.26 -46.83
CA ALA A 905 -30.87 43.29 -46.78
C ALA A 905 -31.43 43.01 -45.36
N LEU A 906 -31.01 43.75 -44.33
CA LEU A 906 -31.50 43.56 -42.94
C LEU A 906 -32.90 44.17 -42.77
N SER A 907 -33.93 43.34 -42.56
CA SER A 907 -35.30 43.81 -42.35
C SER A 907 -35.62 44.27 -40.91
N ASP A 908 -34.81 43.89 -39.91
CA ASP A 908 -35.03 44.24 -38.50
C ASP A 908 -33.74 44.07 -37.64
N PRO A 909 -32.86 45.08 -37.54
CA PRO A 909 -31.72 45.06 -36.63
C PRO A 909 -32.15 45.52 -35.21
N THR A 910 -32.15 44.61 -34.24
CA THR A 910 -32.45 44.93 -32.84
C THR A 910 -31.16 45.03 -32.02
N HIS A 911 -30.83 46.24 -31.55
CA HIS A 911 -29.71 46.48 -30.64
C HIS A 911 -30.22 46.62 -29.20
N ILE A 912 -29.72 45.78 -28.30
CA ILE A 912 -30.07 45.83 -26.87
C ILE A 912 -28.87 46.43 -26.12
N PRO A 913 -28.89 47.72 -25.75
CA PRO A 913 -27.84 48.30 -24.91
C PRO A 913 -27.87 47.67 -23.52
N ALA A 914 -26.73 47.16 -23.04
CA ALA A 914 -26.61 46.67 -21.67
C ALA A 914 -26.55 47.85 -20.69
N ASN A 915 -27.39 47.82 -19.66
CA ASN A 915 -27.41 48.80 -18.57
C ASN A 915 -26.11 48.62 -17.73
N PRO A 916 -25.33 49.67 -17.44
CA PRO A 916 -24.08 49.54 -16.67
C PRO A 916 -24.41 49.09 -15.24
N GLN A 917 -23.93 47.90 -14.83
CA GLN A 917 -24.00 47.48 -13.43
C GLN A 917 -22.89 48.16 -12.61
N ASP A 918 -23.32 48.71 -11.47
CA ASP A 918 -22.58 49.39 -10.40
C ASP A 918 -21.29 48.66 -9.96
N PRO A 919 -20.20 49.37 -9.68
CA PRO A 919 -19.00 48.80 -9.06
C PRO A 919 -19.14 48.85 -7.53
N HIS A 920 -19.33 47.70 -6.86
CA HIS A 920 -18.93 47.36 -5.46
C HIS A 920 -19.91 46.34 -4.84
N PRO A 921 -19.44 45.21 -4.24
CA PRO A 921 -20.27 44.40 -3.37
C PRO A 921 -20.15 44.89 -1.93
N GLU A 922 -21.08 45.71 -1.47
CA GLU A 922 -21.40 45.79 -0.04
C GLU A 922 -22.53 44.82 0.28
N ARG A 923 -22.24 43.90 1.20
CA ARG A 923 -23.16 42.93 1.77
C ARG A 923 -23.99 43.59 2.87
N PRO A 924 -25.33 43.46 2.86
CA PRO A 924 -26.13 43.48 4.08
C PRO A 924 -26.79 42.13 4.37
N ALA A 925 -27.01 41.89 5.66
CA ALA A 925 -27.38 40.63 6.32
C ALA A 925 -28.80 40.10 6.01
N PRO A 926 -29.10 38.81 6.29
CA PRO A 926 -30.34 38.14 5.85
C PRO A 926 -31.51 38.33 6.83
N PRO A 927 -32.77 38.36 6.35
CA PRO A 927 -33.95 38.14 7.19
C PRO A 927 -34.47 36.69 7.12
N ALA A 928 -35.16 36.31 8.20
CA ALA A 928 -35.46 34.95 8.68
C ALA A 928 -36.45 34.09 7.84
N PRO A 929 -36.45 32.75 8.02
CA PRO A 929 -37.32 31.83 7.29
C PRO A 929 -38.55 31.34 8.09
N THR A 930 -39.64 30.98 7.40
CA THR A 930 -40.63 29.92 7.74
C THR A 930 -41.76 29.90 6.69
N PRO A 931 -42.55 28.81 6.51
CA PRO A 931 -42.36 27.39 6.87
C PRO A 931 -42.63 26.40 5.69
N PRO A 932 -42.19 25.12 5.76
CA PRO A 932 -42.64 24.06 4.87
C PRO A 932 -43.46 22.96 5.58
N HIS A 933 -44.38 22.31 4.88
CA HIS A 933 -44.93 20.97 5.17
C HIS A 933 -45.59 20.41 3.89
N PRO A 934 -45.74 19.08 3.72
CA PRO A 934 -44.78 17.99 3.94
C PRO A 934 -44.82 16.92 2.81
N ASN A 935 -43.81 16.05 2.67
CA ASN A 935 -44.04 14.61 2.87
C ASN A 935 -42.79 13.70 2.83
N LEU A 936 -42.80 12.80 3.82
CA LEU A 936 -42.37 11.40 3.85
C LEU A 936 -40.88 10.99 3.75
N ASN A 937 -40.53 10.19 4.77
CA ASN A 937 -39.44 9.21 4.91
C ASN A 937 -38.07 9.67 5.44
N ARG A 938 -37.94 9.71 6.78
CA ARG A 938 -36.99 8.82 7.52
C ARG A 938 -37.21 8.84 9.05
N PRO A 939 -36.82 7.76 9.78
CA PRO A 939 -37.09 7.52 11.20
C PRO A 939 -36.00 8.08 12.16
N PRO A 940 -36.21 8.08 13.50
CA PRO A 940 -35.53 9.00 14.43
C PRO A 940 -34.35 8.39 15.23
N PRO A 941 -33.41 9.22 15.76
CA PRO A 941 -32.49 8.85 16.84
C PRO A 941 -32.81 9.56 18.18
N ARG A 942 -32.45 8.90 19.30
CA ARG A 942 -32.63 9.35 20.70
C ARG A 942 -31.53 10.34 21.17
N PRO A 943 -31.80 11.15 22.23
CA PRO A 943 -30.86 12.12 22.78
C PRO A 943 -30.12 11.65 24.05
N HIS A 944 -28.95 12.26 24.30
CA HIS A 944 -28.12 12.17 25.51
C HIS A 944 -28.39 13.36 26.45
N VAL A 945 -28.35 13.13 27.77
CA VAL A 945 -28.39 14.15 28.85
C VAL A 945 -27.34 13.78 29.93
N ASP A 946 -26.66 14.80 30.47
CA ASP A 946 -25.62 14.83 31.52
C ASP A 946 -26.18 14.66 32.99
N PRO A 947 -25.41 14.68 34.12
CA PRO A 947 -24.78 13.50 34.75
C PRO A 947 -25.03 13.31 36.29
N HIS A 948 -24.83 12.05 36.77
CA HIS A 948 -24.36 11.52 38.10
C HIS A 948 -25.15 11.71 39.45
N PRO A 949 -24.92 10.88 40.53
CA PRO A 949 -24.82 9.39 40.74
C PRO A 949 -25.56 8.89 42.06
N PRO A 950 -25.19 7.76 42.73
CA PRO A 950 -25.42 6.29 42.56
C PRO A 950 -26.38 5.69 43.67
N PRO A 951 -26.48 4.38 44.09
CA PRO A 951 -25.81 3.09 43.71
C PRO A 951 -26.71 1.79 43.62
N ALA A 952 -26.05 0.64 43.30
CA ALA A 952 -26.25 -0.75 43.82
C ALA A 952 -26.73 -1.92 42.89
N THR A 953 -25.79 -2.87 42.68
CA THR A 953 -25.84 -4.37 42.74
C THR A 953 -26.60 -5.27 41.72
N HIS A 954 -25.81 -6.06 40.95
CA HIS A 954 -25.87 -7.48 40.44
C HIS A 954 -27.09 -8.43 40.73
N PRO A 955 -27.27 -9.63 40.08
CA PRO A 955 -26.64 -10.31 38.90
C PRO A 955 -27.69 -11.02 37.94
N PRO A 956 -27.28 -11.87 36.93
CA PRO A 956 -28.09 -12.24 35.76
C PRO A 956 -28.63 -13.69 35.72
N THR A 957 -29.60 -13.96 34.83
CA THR A 957 -29.99 -15.32 34.43
C THR A 957 -30.24 -15.48 32.92
N ARG A 958 -29.53 -16.50 32.41
CA ARG A 958 -29.55 -17.29 31.16
C ARG A 958 -30.91 -17.90 30.78
N THR A 959 -31.19 -18.05 29.47
CA THR A 959 -31.75 -19.28 28.83
C THR A 959 -31.79 -19.18 27.29
N THR A 960 -31.44 -20.30 26.63
CA THR A 960 -31.56 -20.62 25.19
C THR A 960 -32.76 -21.60 24.97
N PRO A 961 -32.93 -22.32 23.83
CA PRO A 961 -33.94 -22.07 22.78
C PRO A 961 -34.89 -23.28 22.48
N ALA A 962 -35.77 -23.19 21.47
CA ALA A 962 -36.46 -24.33 20.84
C ALA A 962 -37.14 -23.98 19.48
N PRO A 963 -37.46 -24.97 18.61
CA PRO A 963 -37.29 -24.92 17.14
C PRO A 963 -38.60 -25.01 16.31
N THR A 964 -38.48 -24.72 14.99
CA THR A 964 -39.06 -25.45 13.84
C THR A 964 -38.27 -25.13 12.58
#